data_AF-A0A8K0A2J4-F1
#
_entry.id   AF-A0A8K0A2J4-F1
#
_cell.length_a   1.000
_cell.length_b   1.000
_cell.length_c   1.000
_cell.angle_alpha   90.00
_cell.angle_beta   90.00
_cell.angle_gamma   90.00
#
_symmetry.space_group_name_H-M   'P 1'
#
loop_
_entity.id
_entity.type
_entity.pdbx_description
1 polymer ?
#
loop_
_entity_poly.entity_id
_entity_poly.type
_entity_poly.pdbx_seq_one_letter_code
_entity_poly.pdbx_strand_id
1 'polypeptide(L)'
;MAEVLLRSPEPAVELFGCHVYQEAFRAFDMYCRQEVVGSLVTHIGSGVTSEVDSALDVLCQLVRDMPSAMAPFSVFIKGVLDYLDNLTVAQIRKLFSMLGTLAFSGTQDGAHIQDDMHILIRKQLSNTTPKYKRMGVIGAIMVVRSLGARREEGAPSISKDFYDQITGLLGMVRTSCQHMPDEYALFMDELACVMQNRQLDEKVEAWISEDVLTDFQDDYVVDVEADRISQSSTSLPLDLCYNLEDGDELEEGNIAVNLLPLLEAAGEMKGSPARKGRKRLVSPACLAPHFRLLRYCQQAQCGGDLEGIDALLGCPMYLFKEEAVEKVESLSVHEKELMCAALFHTLNWFREVINGFSSQSDPEMRGKVLVRLQNITHVQGLLNTCLAATPGFVPPRAIFDCEVETISVPAAGAARKGRKKAAKGGKKSPVGEKSPDPNDTISTATQDGTQPEKDSTEGDKEEKQTIVNLEHYRAFFRELDLEVFSILKCGMVSKSVLDTEMHTKETTVLELQPTELLFLLKDLNRKLEHVLIATAKRKTFLKTKSERNYGFSHLDQYTAQEVAEQVVQLLPALCDHLESTCTYFQSLLEENDGVVDGPWGDQAQTELMSAVFSQLLQALARLFSWNGFIGSEGQKLLQQAVSTLAGRMKVSSTTQTSTQDTISHTFRYVENFLTTAPTLSTTVCLIRLMVSISDKGSQPEQFNSKIAEHTQTILKREWIGKDGQREKGAKCNEDLQFVLKTFLDYSEDKLSCIEHLATVGIPELVEADKNGCSNTYPTLTRQSLGVFYRAMTSELVVCVKDIPTGKVSDAAKVQVERLFRWSIAVRIFHILINLVKAFDGRVYLGAAQKYGRMFVEVFLRQGMPVLDNVFKTHKDDVHSLLKNLQLSTRAMHHMCGFSKVSKDVALTNYVPLVKKTLEMFVYRVKAMLTMNKCLDAFWLGNLKNRDLQGEEMSSQAYADQTPADRQSDDDTDNDASELPDDDDDSDTTNLEDESVDGNDSVDGESYSESY
;
A
#
# COMPACT_ATOMS: atom_id res chain seq x y z
N MET A 1 4.91 18.10 23.30
CA MET A 1 4.53 16.68 23.10
C MET A 1 3.81 16.49 21.78
N ALA A 2 2.62 17.08 21.58
CA ALA A 2 1.83 16.94 20.35
C ALA A 2 2.63 17.21 19.07
N GLU A 3 3.43 18.28 19.06
CA GLU A 3 4.33 18.63 17.95
C GLU A 3 5.29 17.51 17.53
N VAL A 4 5.89 16.81 18.50
CA VAL A 4 6.81 15.69 18.26
C VAL A 4 6.05 14.47 17.74
N LEU A 5 4.85 14.22 18.28
CA LEU A 5 4.01 13.09 17.88
C LEU A 5 3.48 13.24 16.45
N LEU A 6 3.03 14.44 16.07
CA LEU A 6 2.51 14.73 14.73
C LEU A 6 3.61 14.58 13.66
N ARG A 7 4.86 14.92 13.97
CA ARG A 7 6.02 14.72 13.08
C ARG A 7 6.47 13.25 12.96
N SER A 8 5.82 12.33 13.67
CA SER A 8 6.19 10.91 13.63
C SER A 8 5.92 10.31 12.25
N PRO A 9 6.83 9.48 11.69
CA PRO A 9 6.58 8.73 10.46
C PRO A 9 5.60 7.56 10.65
N GLU A 10 5.15 7.31 11.88
CA GLU A 10 4.22 6.23 12.23
C GLU A 10 2.78 6.78 12.33
N PRO A 11 1.88 6.45 11.38
CA PRO A 11 0.52 6.98 11.32
C PRO A 11 -0.29 6.94 12.62
N ALA A 12 -0.16 5.88 13.42
CA ALA A 12 -0.88 5.78 14.70
C ALA A 12 -0.40 6.83 15.73
N VAL A 13 0.91 7.13 15.72
CA VAL A 13 1.51 8.14 16.59
C VAL A 13 1.19 9.55 16.07
N GLU A 14 1.24 9.74 14.75
CA GLU A 14 0.82 10.96 14.06
C GLU A 14 -0.63 11.32 14.42
N LEU A 15 -1.57 10.37 14.24
CA LEU A 15 -2.98 10.50 14.60
C LEU A 15 -3.19 10.79 16.09
N PHE A 16 -2.44 10.14 16.97
CA PHE A 16 -2.49 10.44 18.40
C PHE A 16 -2.04 11.88 18.68
N GLY A 17 -0.99 12.36 18.01
CA GLY A 17 -0.58 13.77 18.05
C GLY A 17 -1.71 14.73 17.63
N CYS A 18 -2.43 14.40 16.56
CA CYS A 18 -3.61 15.17 16.13
C CYS A 18 -4.70 15.23 17.22
N HIS A 19 -5.02 14.10 17.85
CA HIS A 19 -6.02 14.05 18.94
C HIS A 19 -5.59 14.87 20.16
N VAL A 20 -4.29 14.87 20.49
CA VAL A 20 -3.78 15.71 21.60
C VAL A 20 -4.00 17.19 21.30
N TYR A 21 -3.80 17.66 20.06
CA TYR A 21 -4.11 19.04 19.70
C TYR A 21 -5.60 19.35 19.82
N GLN A 22 -6.47 18.43 19.38
CA GLN A 22 -7.92 18.60 19.46
C GLN A 22 -8.42 18.72 20.90
N GLU A 23 -8.01 17.78 21.76
CA GLU A 23 -8.40 17.77 23.16
C GLU A 23 -7.80 18.95 23.93
N ALA A 24 -6.56 19.36 23.62
CA ALA A 24 -5.96 20.55 24.20
C ALA A 24 -6.77 21.81 23.87
N PHE A 25 -7.21 21.97 22.61
CA PHE A 25 -8.03 23.12 22.22
C PHE A 25 -9.40 23.09 22.94
N ARG A 26 -10.03 21.92 23.08
CA ARG A 26 -11.32 21.75 23.76
C ARG A 26 -11.23 22.09 25.26
N ALA A 27 -10.21 21.57 25.93
CA ALA A 27 -10.12 21.59 27.38
C ALA A 27 -9.49 22.87 27.98
N PHE A 28 -8.52 23.48 27.29
CA PHE A 28 -7.75 24.60 27.85
C PHE A 28 -8.34 25.98 27.54
N ASP A 29 -7.76 26.99 28.18
CA ASP A 29 -8.14 28.40 28.11
C ASP A 29 -7.74 29.07 26.78
N MET A 30 -8.07 30.36 26.65
CA MET A 30 -7.81 31.12 25.43
C MET A 30 -6.33 31.20 25.05
N TYR A 31 -5.43 31.29 26.04
CA TYR A 31 -3.99 31.37 25.79
C TYR A 31 -3.48 30.05 25.19
N CYS A 32 -3.82 28.92 25.82
CA CYS A 32 -3.45 27.61 25.28
C CYS A 32 -4.08 27.33 23.91
N ARG A 33 -5.32 27.75 23.68
CA ARG A 33 -5.98 27.64 22.37
C ARG A 33 -5.23 28.41 21.28
N GLN A 34 -4.75 29.61 21.59
CA GLN A 34 -3.94 30.41 20.67
C GLN A 34 -2.64 29.67 20.30
N GLU A 35 -1.94 29.11 21.28
CA GLU A 35 -0.71 28.34 21.06
C GLU A 35 -0.97 27.08 20.22
N VAL A 36 -2.10 26.39 20.45
CA VAL A 36 -2.50 25.25 19.62
C VAL A 36 -2.69 25.66 18.16
N VAL A 37 -3.43 26.73 17.90
CA VAL A 37 -3.66 27.22 16.53
C VAL A 37 -2.34 27.70 15.90
N GLY A 38 -1.51 28.43 16.63
CA GLY A 38 -0.19 28.89 16.17
C GLY A 38 0.75 27.74 15.81
N SER A 39 0.76 26.68 16.63
CA SER A 39 1.55 25.46 16.36
C SER A 39 1.05 24.73 15.10
N LEU A 40 -0.26 24.57 14.95
CA LEU A 40 -0.86 23.96 13.76
C LEU A 40 -0.56 24.75 12.48
N VAL A 41 -0.63 26.09 12.53
CA VAL A 41 -0.23 26.95 11.40
C VAL A 41 1.26 26.82 11.09
N THR A 42 2.11 26.65 12.11
CA THR A 42 3.55 26.40 11.92
C THR A 42 3.80 25.05 11.22
N HIS A 43 3.04 24.01 11.58
CA HIS A 43 3.10 22.71 10.90
C HIS A 43 2.72 22.81 9.41
N ILE A 44 1.76 23.66 9.04
CA ILE A 44 1.42 23.94 7.63
C ILE A 44 2.61 24.54 6.87
N GLY A 45 3.43 25.35 7.55
CA GLY A 45 4.64 25.94 6.98
C GLY A 45 5.84 24.99 6.87
N SER A 46 5.75 23.72 7.30
CA SER A 46 6.91 22.82 7.37
C SER A 46 7.42 22.32 6.01
N GLY A 47 6.56 22.36 4.98
CA GLY A 47 6.84 21.81 3.66
C GLY A 47 6.79 20.27 3.56
N VAL A 48 6.41 19.58 4.64
CA VAL A 48 6.22 18.13 4.66
C VAL A 48 4.75 17.81 4.44
N THR A 49 4.38 17.30 3.25
CA THR A 49 2.97 17.14 2.83
C THR A 49 2.08 16.45 3.87
N SER A 50 2.51 15.35 4.48
CA SER A 50 1.67 14.66 5.47
C SER A 50 1.51 15.42 6.79
N GLU A 51 2.54 16.17 7.22
CA GLU A 51 2.45 17.04 8.39
C GLU A 51 1.46 18.19 8.13
N VAL A 52 1.51 18.75 6.92
CA VAL A 52 0.57 19.78 6.46
C VAL A 52 -0.86 19.24 6.40
N ASP A 53 -1.07 18.04 5.83
CA ASP A 53 -2.38 17.40 5.76
C ASP A 53 -2.97 17.16 7.15
N SER A 54 -2.18 16.54 8.06
CA SER A 54 -2.58 16.29 9.45
C SER A 54 -2.91 17.58 10.21
N ALA A 55 -2.12 18.64 10.04
CA ALA A 55 -2.38 19.92 10.69
C ALA A 55 -3.65 20.60 10.14
N LEU A 56 -3.86 20.57 8.82
CA LEU A 56 -5.08 21.09 8.18
C LEU A 56 -6.30 20.28 8.60
N ASP A 57 -6.21 18.95 8.73
CA ASP A 57 -7.33 18.11 9.17
C ASP A 57 -7.77 18.43 10.60
N VAL A 58 -6.81 18.64 11.51
CA VAL A 58 -7.10 19.10 12.86
C VAL A 58 -7.79 20.47 12.84
N LEU A 59 -7.26 21.44 12.10
CA LEU A 59 -7.86 22.78 12.01
C LEU A 59 -9.26 22.73 11.38
N CYS A 60 -9.46 21.97 10.30
CA CYS A 60 -10.75 21.77 9.65
C CYS A 60 -11.78 21.22 10.64
N GLN A 61 -11.40 20.21 11.42
CA GLN A 61 -12.26 19.64 12.44
C GLN A 61 -12.59 20.65 13.55
N LEU A 62 -11.62 21.41 14.04
CA LEU A 62 -11.85 22.44 15.07
C LEU A 62 -12.77 23.56 14.57
N VAL A 63 -12.61 24.01 13.32
CA VAL A 63 -13.46 25.04 12.70
C VAL A 63 -14.89 24.53 12.52
N ARG A 64 -15.06 23.27 12.10
CA ARG A 64 -16.38 22.66 11.93
C ARG A 64 -17.08 22.43 13.26
N ASP A 65 -16.38 21.87 14.25
CA ASP A 65 -16.99 21.44 15.51
C ASP A 65 -17.17 22.62 16.50
N MET A 66 -16.31 23.65 16.46
CA MET A 66 -16.31 24.79 17.39
C MET A 66 -16.01 26.15 16.71
N PRO A 67 -16.82 26.60 15.74
CA PRO A 67 -16.54 27.79 14.94
C PRO A 67 -16.41 29.07 15.78
N SER A 68 -17.25 29.25 16.80
CA SER A 68 -17.22 30.43 17.68
C SER A 68 -15.95 30.51 18.53
N ALA A 69 -15.41 29.37 18.99
CA ALA A 69 -14.16 29.31 19.72
C ALA A 69 -12.93 29.51 18.82
N MET A 70 -13.04 29.13 17.55
CA MET A 70 -11.99 29.32 16.54
C MET A 70 -11.94 30.75 15.98
N ALA A 71 -13.06 31.48 15.96
CA ALA A 71 -13.16 32.80 15.36
C ALA A 71 -12.10 33.83 15.83
N PRO A 72 -11.76 33.94 17.13
CA PRO A 72 -10.72 34.86 17.61
C PRO A 72 -9.32 34.58 17.04
N PHE A 73 -9.07 33.35 16.55
CA PHE A 73 -7.79 32.91 16.00
C PHE A 73 -7.76 32.90 14.47
N SER A 74 -8.82 33.40 13.83
CA SER A 74 -8.96 33.42 12.37
C SER A 74 -7.84 34.16 11.64
N VAL A 75 -7.22 35.18 12.27
CA VAL A 75 -6.07 35.91 11.71
C VAL A 75 -4.87 34.98 11.45
N PHE A 76 -4.64 33.98 12.31
CA PHE A 76 -3.56 33.00 12.11
C PHE A 76 -3.81 32.12 10.87
N ILE A 77 -5.04 31.65 10.71
CA ILE A 77 -5.44 30.83 9.54
C ILE A 77 -5.40 31.68 8.27
N LYS A 78 -5.84 32.94 8.34
CA LYS A 78 -5.75 33.90 7.23
C LYS A 78 -4.31 34.11 6.77
N GLY A 79 -3.34 34.15 7.70
CA GLY A 79 -1.91 34.27 7.38
C GLY A 79 -1.36 33.14 6.50
N VAL A 80 -2.02 31.98 6.44
CA VAL A 80 -1.64 30.88 5.55
C VAL A 80 -1.84 31.24 4.06
N LEU A 81 -2.72 32.20 3.74
CA LEU A 81 -2.95 32.66 2.37
C LEU A 81 -1.68 33.24 1.71
N ASP A 82 -0.73 33.74 2.50
CA ASP A 82 0.55 34.25 1.99
C ASP A 82 1.50 33.13 1.51
N TYR A 83 1.20 31.87 1.87
CA TYR A 83 2.01 30.69 1.55
C TYR A 83 1.30 29.68 0.63
N LEU A 84 0.25 30.09 -0.09
CA LEU A 84 -0.52 29.23 -1.00
C LEU A 84 0.34 28.48 -2.02
N ASP A 85 1.46 29.06 -2.44
CA ASP A 85 2.36 28.45 -3.41
C ASP A 85 3.00 27.13 -2.95
N ASN A 86 3.04 26.90 -1.64
CA ASN A 86 3.60 25.70 -1.02
C ASN A 86 2.54 24.62 -0.75
N LEU A 87 1.26 24.91 -0.98
CA LEU A 87 0.15 24.00 -0.70
C LEU A 87 -0.30 23.26 -1.95
N THR A 88 -0.72 22.02 -1.77
CA THR A 88 -1.38 21.25 -2.82
C THR A 88 -2.81 21.75 -3.04
N VAL A 89 -3.41 21.44 -4.20
CA VAL A 89 -4.81 21.77 -4.50
C VAL A 89 -5.78 21.27 -3.42
N ALA A 90 -5.58 20.04 -2.91
CA ALA A 90 -6.42 19.49 -1.84
C ALA A 90 -6.29 20.29 -0.54
N GLN A 91 -5.08 20.72 -0.19
CA GLN A 91 -4.81 21.55 0.99
C GLN A 91 -5.39 22.96 0.83
N ILE A 92 -5.33 23.54 -0.37
CA ILE A 92 -5.96 24.82 -0.70
C ILE A 92 -7.47 24.72 -0.53
N ARG A 93 -8.10 23.63 -0.99
CA ARG A 93 -9.53 23.40 -0.79
C ARG A 93 -9.92 23.41 0.70
N LYS A 94 -9.16 22.67 1.53
CA LYS A 94 -9.33 22.65 3.00
C LYS A 94 -9.21 24.07 3.60
N LEU A 95 -8.16 24.80 3.22
CA LEU A 95 -7.92 26.18 3.70
C LEU A 95 -9.07 27.12 3.36
N PHE A 96 -9.50 27.18 2.09
CA PHE A 96 -10.60 28.05 1.69
C PHE A 96 -11.94 27.63 2.30
N SER A 97 -12.17 26.33 2.53
CA SER A 97 -13.36 25.85 3.25
C SER A 97 -13.38 26.30 4.71
N MET A 98 -12.25 26.22 5.42
CA MET A 98 -12.14 26.74 6.79
C MET A 98 -12.37 28.25 6.85
N LEU A 99 -11.68 29.00 5.97
CA LEU A 99 -11.81 30.45 5.92
C LEU A 99 -13.23 30.88 5.55
N GLY A 100 -13.87 30.20 4.61
CA GLY A 100 -15.29 30.43 4.30
C GLY A 100 -16.18 30.23 5.52
N THR A 101 -16.03 29.11 6.23
CA THR A 101 -16.80 28.83 7.46
C THR A 101 -16.63 29.94 8.50
N LEU A 102 -15.39 30.38 8.75
CA LEU A 102 -15.09 31.44 9.72
C LEU A 102 -15.61 32.81 9.26
N ALA A 103 -15.43 33.13 7.97
CA ALA A 103 -15.80 34.41 7.38
C ALA A 103 -17.32 34.66 7.39
N PHE A 104 -18.13 33.61 7.24
CA PHE A 104 -19.59 33.71 7.14
C PHE A 104 -20.33 33.31 8.42
N SER A 105 -19.61 33.05 9.53
CA SER A 105 -20.18 32.68 10.85
C SER A 105 -20.78 33.85 11.66
N GLY A 106 -20.78 35.09 11.14
CA GLY A 106 -21.44 36.25 11.76
C GLY A 106 -20.63 37.05 12.79
N THR A 107 -19.30 36.92 12.81
CA THR A 107 -18.40 37.72 13.68
C THR A 107 -17.93 39.02 13.01
N GLN A 108 -17.58 40.05 13.79
CA GLN A 108 -17.12 41.35 13.24
C GLN A 108 -15.84 41.22 12.37
N ASP A 109 -14.95 40.29 12.71
CA ASP A 109 -13.72 40.02 11.95
C ASP A 109 -13.98 39.27 10.64
N GLY A 110 -15.17 38.68 10.47
CA GLY A 110 -15.55 37.93 9.28
C GLY A 110 -15.50 38.76 8.00
N ALA A 111 -15.89 40.03 8.04
CA ALA A 111 -15.89 40.92 6.88
C ALA A 111 -14.49 41.12 6.29
N HIS A 112 -13.47 41.27 7.13
CA HIS A 112 -12.08 41.42 6.68
C HIS A 112 -11.56 40.16 5.97
N ILE A 113 -11.94 38.98 6.45
CA ILE A 113 -11.58 37.70 5.82
C ILE A 113 -12.25 37.60 4.45
N GLN A 114 -13.54 37.98 4.34
CA GLN A 114 -14.27 37.97 3.07
C GLN A 114 -13.59 38.85 2.02
N ASP A 115 -13.25 40.09 2.39
CA ASP A 115 -12.62 41.05 1.47
C ASP A 115 -11.26 40.52 0.96
N ASP A 116 -10.40 40.04 1.86
CA ASP A 116 -9.08 39.50 1.52
C ASP A 116 -9.21 38.27 0.61
N MET A 117 -10.14 37.36 0.90
CA MET A 117 -10.43 36.20 0.06
C MET A 117 -10.90 36.63 -1.34
N HIS A 118 -11.85 37.56 -1.45
CA HIS A 118 -12.35 38.04 -2.73
C HIS A 118 -11.29 38.79 -3.55
N ILE A 119 -10.41 39.56 -2.89
CA ILE A 119 -9.28 40.23 -3.56
C ILE A 119 -8.31 39.18 -4.11
N LEU A 120 -7.94 38.19 -3.30
CA LEU A 120 -7.02 37.14 -3.68
C LEU A 120 -7.59 36.28 -4.82
N ILE A 121 -8.83 35.83 -4.72
CA ILE A 121 -9.51 35.03 -5.76
C ILE A 121 -9.50 35.80 -7.09
N ARG A 122 -9.90 37.09 -7.09
CA ARG A 122 -9.86 37.93 -8.30
C ARG A 122 -8.46 38.05 -8.89
N LYS A 123 -7.44 38.26 -8.04
CA LYS A 123 -6.03 38.31 -8.47
C LYS A 123 -5.59 37.00 -9.12
N GLN A 124 -5.96 35.86 -8.53
CA GLN A 124 -5.61 34.53 -9.03
C GLN A 124 -6.34 34.19 -10.34
N LEU A 125 -7.64 34.48 -10.45
CA LEU A 125 -8.44 34.26 -11.67
C LEU A 125 -7.97 35.11 -12.86
N SER A 126 -7.44 36.31 -12.58
CA SER A 126 -6.89 37.21 -13.59
C SER A 126 -5.51 36.78 -14.10
N ASN A 127 -4.86 35.82 -13.43
CA ASN A 127 -3.53 35.34 -13.81
C ASN A 127 -3.61 34.44 -15.05
N THR A 128 -2.66 34.57 -15.97
CA THR A 128 -2.57 33.73 -17.18
C THR A 128 -1.89 32.39 -16.93
N THR A 129 -1.19 32.23 -15.81
CA THR A 129 -0.53 30.97 -15.46
C THR A 129 -1.55 29.97 -14.88
N PRO A 130 -1.63 28.74 -15.42
CA PRO A 130 -2.58 27.72 -14.99
C PRO A 130 -2.57 27.45 -13.48
N LYS A 131 -1.39 27.31 -12.87
CA LYS A 131 -1.21 27.06 -11.42
C LYS A 131 -2.04 28.03 -10.58
N TYR A 132 -1.83 29.32 -10.77
CA TYR A 132 -2.52 30.39 -10.03
C TYR A 132 -4.01 30.43 -10.35
N LYS A 133 -4.40 30.23 -11.62
CA LYS A 133 -5.82 30.24 -11.96
C LYS A 133 -6.59 29.11 -11.29
N ARG A 134 -6.01 27.91 -11.19
CA ARG A 134 -6.60 26.78 -10.45
C ARG A 134 -6.88 27.13 -9.00
N MET A 135 -5.92 27.78 -8.31
CA MET A 135 -6.11 28.26 -6.94
C MET A 135 -7.31 29.22 -6.85
N GLY A 136 -7.44 30.13 -7.82
CA GLY A 136 -8.56 31.05 -7.93
C GLY A 136 -9.90 30.34 -8.14
N VAL A 137 -9.95 29.32 -9.01
CA VAL A 137 -11.15 28.50 -9.26
C VAL A 137 -11.59 27.79 -7.98
N ILE A 138 -10.69 27.04 -7.33
CA ILE A 138 -10.99 26.31 -6.10
C ILE A 138 -11.44 27.26 -4.99
N GLY A 139 -10.72 28.36 -4.80
CA GLY A 139 -11.06 29.37 -3.79
C GLY A 139 -12.44 29.99 -4.04
N ALA A 140 -12.77 30.30 -5.31
CA ALA A 140 -14.08 30.82 -5.68
C ALA A 140 -15.20 29.82 -5.35
N ILE A 141 -15.05 28.55 -5.73
CA ILE A 141 -16.07 27.54 -5.51
C ILE A 141 -16.25 27.23 -4.02
N MET A 142 -15.19 27.22 -3.21
CA MET A 142 -15.31 27.06 -1.75
C MET A 142 -16.01 28.25 -1.09
N VAL A 143 -15.83 29.48 -1.60
CA VAL A 143 -16.61 30.65 -1.17
C VAL A 143 -18.08 30.50 -1.56
N VAL A 144 -18.39 30.05 -2.78
CA VAL A 144 -19.76 29.77 -3.23
C VAL A 144 -20.42 28.73 -2.32
N ARG A 145 -19.72 27.64 -1.99
CA ARG A 145 -20.19 26.61 -1.05
C ARG A 145 -20.56 27.21 0.30
N SER A 146 -19.73 28.12 0.82
CA SER A 146 -19.92 28.68 2.16
C SER A 146 -21.04 29.73 2.19
N LEU A 147 -21.11 30.61 1.18
CA LEU A 147 -22.15 31.63 1.04
C LEU A 147 -23.53 31.03 0.71
N GLY A 148 -23.53 30.01 -0.12
CA GLY A 148 -24.73 29.34 -0.62
C GLY A 148 -25.24 28.23 0.29
N ALA A 149 -24.61 27.97 1.44
CA ALA A 149 -24.98 26.88 2.32
C ALA A 149 -26.45 26.96 2.79
N ARG A 150 -27.18 25.84 2.74
CA ARG A 150 -28.55 25.71 3.26
C ARG A 150 -28.56 26.09 4.73
N ARG A 151 -29.51 26.97 5.08
CA ARG A 151 -29.77 27.38 6.47
C ARG A 151 -30.76 26.41 7.11
N GLU A 152 -30.80 26.37 8.44
CA GLU A 152 -31.71 25.50 9.20
C GLU A 152 -33.17 25.63 8.72
N GLU A 153 -33.93 24.53 8.82
CA GLU A 153 -35.34 24.48 8.42
C GLU A 153 -36.16 25.60 9.08
N GLY A 154 -36.75 26.47 8.27
CA GLY A 154 -37.53 27.63 8.72
C GLY A 154 -36.79 28.97 8.65
N ALA A 155 -35.50 28.99 8.32
CA ALA A 155 -34.77 30.23 8.03
C ALA A 155 -35.22 30.85 6.68
N PRO A 156 -35.18 32.19 6.54
CA PRO A 156 -35.46 32.83 5.26
C PRO A 156 -34.43 32.40 4.21
N SER A 157 -34.92 32.17 2.98
CA SER A 157 -34.10 31.90 1.79
C SER A 157 -32.96 32.91 1.65
N ILE A 158 -31.87 32.50 0.99
CA ILE A 158 -30.68 33.32 0.77
C ILE A 158 -31.01 34.79 0.42
N SER A 159 -30.32 35.72 1.09
CA SER A 159 -30.50 37.15 0.84
C SER A 159 -30.06 37.50 -0.57
N LYS A 160 -30.73 38.49 -1.18
CA LYS A 160 -30.41 38.96 -2.53
C LYS A 160 -28.92 39.33 -2.70
N ASP A 161 -28.33 40.00 -1.72
CA ASP A 161 -26.92 40.42 -1.81
C ASP A 161 -25.96 39.22 -1.93
N PHE A 162 -26.14 38.19 -1.10
CA PHE A 162 -25.36 36.95 -1.20
C PHE A 162 -25.64 36.17 -2.50
N TYR A 163 -26.88 36.15 -2.97
CA TYR A 163 -27.22 35.53 -4.24
C TYR A 163 -26.54 36.24 -5.43
N ASP A 164 -26.57 37.57 -5.47
CA ASP A 164 -25.92 38.39 -6.50
C ASP A 164 -24.37 38.23 -6.43
N GLN A 165 -23.81 38.08 -5.24
CA GLN A 165 -22.38 37.81 -5.04
C GLN A 165 -21.97 36.43 -5.56
N ILE A 166 -22.76 35.39 -5.28
CA ILE A 166 -22.52 34.02 -5.76
C ILE A 166 -22.57 33.96 -7.30
N THR A 167 -23.66 34.45 -7.88
CA THR A 167 -23.86 34.43 -9.34
C THR A 167 -22.80 35.26 -10.06
N GLY A 168 -22.43 36.42 -9.51
CA GLY A 168 -21.33 37.24 -10.01
C GLY A 168 -19.96 36.54 -9.96
N LEU A 169 -19.69 35.80 -8.88
CA LEU A 169 -18.44 35.05 -8.72
C LEU A 169 -18.38 33.85 -9.69
N LEU A 170 -19.46 33.09 -9.83
CA LEU A 170 -19.55 31.98 -10.79
C LEU A 170 -19.39 32.47 -12.24
N GLY A 171 -20.04 33.58 -12.59
CA GLY A 171 -19.88 34.22 -13.90
C GLY A 171 -18.44 34.63 -14.17
N MET A 172 -17.76 35.21 -13.18
CA MET A 172 -16.35 35.59 -13.29
C MET A 172 -15.43 34.39 -13.53
N VAL A 173 -15.65 33.29 -12.81
CA VAL A 173 -14.88 32.05 -13.01
C VAL A 173 -15.11 31.51 -14.42
N ARG A 174 -16.38 31.40 -14.87
CA ARG A 174 -16.76 30.94 -16.22
C ARG A 174 -16.03 31.75 -17.29
N THR A 175 -16.09 33.08 -17.23
CA THR A 175 -15.40 33.95 -18.21
C THR A 175 -13.87 33.84 -18.13
N SER A 176 -13.30 33.72 -16.93
CA SER A 176 -11.84 33.64 -16.74
C SER A 176 -11.23 32.34 -17.29
N CYS A 177 -12.01 31.26 -17.33
CA CYS A 177 -11.57 29.92 -17.73
C CYS A 177 -12.00 29.52 -19.15
N GLN A 178 -12.89 30.26 -19.81
CA GLN A 178 -13.51 29.89 -21.11
C GLN A 178 -12.54 29.55 -22.27
N HIS A 179 -11.27 29.96 -22.17
CA HIS A 179 -10.23 29.69 -23.18
C HIS A 179 -9.14 28.73 -22.69
N MET A 180 -9.31 28.14 -21.51
CA MET A 180 -8.35 27.21 -20.89
C MET A 180 -9.11 25.94 -20.48
N PRO A 181 -9.15 24.92 -21.37
CA PRO A 181 -9.98 23.74 -21.17
C PRO A 181 -9.73 23.01 -19.84
N ASP A 182 -8.48 22.85 -19.43
CA ASP A 182 -8.13 22.17 -18.16
C ASP A 182 -8.72 22.89 -16.94
N GLU A 183 -8.63 24.22 -16.91
CA GLU A 183 -9.14 25.04 -15.79
C GLU A 183 -10.67 25.17 -15.84
N TYR A 184 -11.27 25.11 -17.02
CA TYR A 184 -12.72 25.06 -17.18
C TYR A 184 -13.30 23.70 -16.76
N ALA A 185 -12.60 22.61 -17.10
CA ALA A 185 -12.89 21.27 -16.61
C ALA A 185 -12.77 21.19 -15.08
N LEU A 186 -11.72 21.78 -14.49
CA LEU A 186 -11.60 21.89 -13.03
C LEU A 186 -12.78 22.65 -12.41
N PHE A 187 -13.20 23.76 -13.03
CA PHE A 187 -14.36 24.52 -12.56
C PHE A 187 -15.63 23.67 -12.52
N MET A 188 -15.88 22.86 -13.56
CA MET A 188 -17.01 21.94 -13.61
C MET A 188 -16.92 20.85 -12.54
N ASP A 189 -15.75 20.22 -12.37
CA ASP A 189 -15.54 19.18 -11.34
C ASP A 189 -15.72 19.73 -9.91
N GLU A 190 -15.18 20.91 -9.61
CA GLU A 190 -15.36 21.56 -8.30
C GLU A 190 -16.83 21.92 -8.06
N LEU A 191 -17.53 22.43 -9.08
CA LEU A 191 -18.95 22.74 -8.97
C LEU A 191 -19.80 21.48 -8.78
N ALA A 192 -19.46 20.40 -9.48
CA ALA A 192 -20.08 19.09 -9.32
C ALA A 192 -19.90 18.55 -7.89
N CYS A 193 -18.71 18.70 -7.30
CA CYS A 193 -18.44 18.32 -5.90
C CYS A 193 -19.30 19.13 -4.90
N VAL A 194 -19.52 20.42 -5.15
CA VAL A 194 -20.41 21.23 -4.30
C VAL A 194 -21.88 20.79 -4.46
N MET A 195 -22.33 20.53 -5.68
CA MET A 195 -23.69 20.06 -5.97
C MET A 195 -23.99 18.67 -5.39
N GLN A 196 -23.01 17.75 -5.41
CA GLN A 196 -23.13 16.39 -4.90
C GLN A 196 -23.66 16.32 -3.47
N ASN A 197 -23.20 17.22 -2.59
CA ASN A 197 -23.53 17.18 -1.16
C ASN A 197 -24.95 17.69 -0.84
N ARG A 198 -25.69 18.30 -1.79
CA ARG A 198 -27.03 18.90 -1.58
C ARG A 198 -27.10 19.89 -0.42
N GLN A 199 -25.99 20.58 -0.19
CA GLN A 199 -25.83 21.54 0.90
C GLN A 199 -26.07 22.99 0.45
N LEU A 200 -26.44 23.25 -0.81
CA LEU A 200 -26.68 24.60 -1.33
C LEU A 200 -28.16 25.00 -1.30
N ASP A 201 -28.46 26.28 -1.07
CA ASP A 201 -29.81 26.85 -1.18
C ASP A 201 -30.39 26.56 -2.58
N GLU A 202 -31.66 26.16 -2.62
CA GLU A 202 -32.35 25.70 -3.84
C GLU A 202 -32.29 26.73 -4.99
N LYS A 203 -32.28 28.03 -4.70
CA LYS A 203 -32.15 29.06 -5.73
C LYS A 203 -30.79 29.04 -6.40
N VAL A 204 -29.73 28.77 -5.63
CA VAL A 204 -28.36 28.67 -6.14
C VAL A 204 -28.21 27.40 -6.97
N GLU A 205 -28.76 26.28 -6.49
CA GLU A 205 -28.78 25.02 -7.24
C GLU A 205 -29.53 25.17 -8.57
N ALA A 206 -30.69 25.85 -8.57
CA ALA A 206 -31.45 26.14 -9.78
C ALA A 206 -30.67 27.01 -10.77
N TRP A 207 -30.00 28.06 -10.30
CA TRP A 207 -29.17 28.93 -11.15
C TRP A 207 -28.00 28.16 -11.77
N ILE A 208 -27.32 27.31 -10.98
CA ILE A 208 -26.24 26.47 -11.50
C ILE A 208 -26.77 25.53 -12.59
N SER A 209 -28.00 25.05 -12.46
CA SER A 209 -28.59 24.07 -13.37
C SER A 209 -29.18 24.68 -14.64
N GLU A 210 -29.47 25.98 -14.67
CA GLU A 210 -30.25 26.67 -15.71
C GLU A 210 -29.76 26.38 -17.14
N ASP A 211 -28.45 26.51 -17.38
CA ASP A 211 -27.85 26.33 -18.72
C ASP A 211 -27.11 25.00 -18.90
N VAL A 212 -26.94 24.19 -17.84
CA VAL A 212 -25.98 23.06 -17.87
C VAL A 212 -26.37 21.98 -18.88
N LEU A 213 -27.67 21.66 -18.96
CA LEU A 213 -28.21 20.68 -19.91
C LEU A 213 -28.11 21.20 -21.35
N THR A 214 -28.55 22.43 -21.61
CA THR A 214 -28.51 23.03 -22.94
C THR A 214 -27.08 23.20 -23.44
N ASP A 215 -26.16 23.71 -22.60
CA ASP A 215 -24.75 23.80 -22.93
C ASP A 215 -24.15 22.41 -23.25
N PHE A 216 -24.55 21.35 -22.52
CA PHE A 216 -24.05 20.00 -22.77
C PHE A 216 -24.54 19.46 -24.11
N GLN A 217 -25.83 19.64 -24.39
CA GLN A 217 -26.46 19.22 -25.64
C GLN A 217 -25.81 19.92 -26.83
N ASP A 218 -25.66 21.25 -26.78
CA ASP A 218 -25.07 22.06 -27.85
C ASP A 218 -23.58 21.75 -28.10
N ASP A 219 -22.82 21.43 -27.03
CA ASP A 219 -21.37 21.22 -27.12
C ASP A 219 -21.02 19.79 -27.58
N TYR A 220 -21.74 18.76 -27.12
CA TYR A 220 -21.28 17.37 -27.19
C TYR A 220 -22.23 16.40 -27.88
N VAL A 221 -23.51 16.72 -27.93
CA VAL A 221 -24.56 15.83 -28.43
C VAL A 221 -24.99 16.28 -29.81
N VAL A 222 -25.27 15.31 -30.66
CA VAL A 222 -25.67 15.55 -32.04
C VAL A 222 -26.66 14.49 -32.50
N ASP A 223 -27.50 14.85 -33.46
CA ASP A 223 -28.43 13.88 -34.06
C ASP A 223 -27.67 12.88 -34.92
N VAL A 224 -28.14 11.63 -34.90
CA VAL A 224 -27.68 10.54 -35.76
C VAL A 224 -28.27 10.76 -37.15
N GLU A 225 -27.38 11.02 -38.11
CA GLU A 225 -27.72 11.24 -39.51
C GLU A 225 -27.03 10.17 -40.38
N ALA A 226 -27.78 9.57 -41.31
CA ALA A 226 -27.27 8.49 -42.18
C ALA A 226 -26.07 8.93 -43.04
N ASP A 227 -26.07 10.17 -43.51
CA ASP A 227 -25.04 10.67 -44.42
C ASP A 227 -23.77 11.15 -43.72
N ARG A 228 -23.80 11.36 -42.40
CA ARG A 228 -22.71 12.04 -41.68
C ARG A 228 -21.40 11.28 -41.70
N ILE A 229 -21.45 9.94 -41.66
CA ILE A 229 -20.26 9.10 -41.81
C ILE A 229 -19.64 9.31 -43.19
N SER A 230 -20.45 9.35 -44.25
CA SER A 230 -19.97 9.51 -45.63
C SER A 230 -19.48 10.93 -45.96
N GLN A 231 -20.00 11.95 -45.27
CA GLN A 231 -19.62 13.35 -45.44
C GLN A 231 -18.47 13.80 -44.52
N SER A 232 -18.07 12.95 -43.56
CA SER A 232 -17.00 13.29 -42.61
C SER A 232 -15.63 13.36 -43.30
N SER A 233 -14.85 14.39 -42.98
CA SER A 233 -13.47 14.58 -43.46
C SER A 233 -12.43 14.18 -42.43
N THR A 234 -12.76 13.21 -41.56
CA THR A 234 -11.88 12.82 -40.45
C THR A 234 -10.67 12.05 -40.96
N SER A 235 -9.54 12.15 -40.25
CA SER A 235 -8.31 11.43 -40.60
C SER A 235 -8.43 9.92 -40.35
N LEU A 236 -9.21 9.54 -39.35
CA LEU A 236 -9.56 8.15 -39.07
C LEU A 236 -10.94 7.80 -39.64
N PRO A 237 -11.19 6.55 -40.04
CA PRO A 237 -12.49 6.13 -40.59
C PRO A 237 -13.57 6.22 -39.50
N LEU A 238 -14.47 7.19 -39.62
CA LEU A 238 -15.56 7.44 -38.67
C LEU A 238 -16.60 6.30 -38.67
N ASP A 239 -17.15 6.00 -37.50
CA ASP A 239 -18.23 5.06 -37.28
C ASP A 239 -19.07 5.44 -36.06
N LEU A 240 -20.24 4.82 -35.95
CA LEU A 240 -21.16 4.98 -34.83
C LEU A 240 -21.01 3.79 -33.86
N CYS A 241 -20.17 3.95 -32.84
CA CYS A 241 -19.75 2.86 -31.96
C CYS A 241 -20.55 2.79 -30.66
N TYR A 242 -20.63 1.58 -30.08
CA TYR A 242 -21.18 1.31 -28.74
C TYR A 242 -22.64 1.77 -28.53
N ASN A 243 -23.49 1.61 -29.55
CA ASN A 243 -24.94 1.76 -29.39
C ASN A 243 -25.50 0.67 -28.47
N LEU A 244 -26.36 1.05 -27.52
CA LEU A 244 -27.06 0.09 -26.64
C LEU A 244 -28.56 0.01 -26.91
N GLU A 245 -29.10 0.87 -27.78
CA GLU A 245 -30.49 0.77 -28.22
C GLU A 245 -30.66 -0.35 -29.26
N ASP A 246 -31.84 -0.94 -29.33
CA ASP A 246 -32.08 -2.13 -30.16
C ASP A 246 -31.82 -1.86 -31.65
N GLY A 247 -31.15 -2.81 -32.30
CA GLY A 247 -30.47 -2.63 -33.59
C GLY A 247 -31.38 -2.37 -34.81
N ASP A 248 -32.70 -2.44 -34.64
CA ASP A 248 -33.68 -2.14 -35.69
C ASP A 248 -34.24 -0.69 -35.58
N GLU A 249 -33.87 0.07 -34.53
CA GLU A 249 -34.43 1.39 -34.17
C GLU A 249 -33.40 2.54 -34.09
N LEU A 250 -32.29 2.50 -34.85
CA LEU A 250 -31.53 3.74 -35.10
C LEU A 250 -32.31 4.63 -36.08
N GLU A 251 -33.44 5.16 -35.63
CA GLU A 251 -34.25 6.12 -36.38
C GLU A 251 -33.51 7.46 -36.53
N GLU A 252 -33.76 8.17 -37.64
CA GLU A 252 -33.32 9.55 -37.82
C GLU A 252 -33.91 10.40 -36.68
N GLY A 253 -33.05 10.94 -35.82
CA GLY A 253 -33.45 11.71 -34.64
C GLY A 253 -32.92 11.18 -33.30
N ASN A 254 -32.32 9.98 -33.27
CA ASN A 254 -31.58 9.53 -32.08
C ASN A 254 -30.34 10.38 -31.84
N ILE A 255 -29.91 10.49 -30.58
CA ILE A 255 -28.74 11.30 -30.20
C ILE A 255 -27.45 10.46 -30.18
N ALA A 256 -26.31 11.10 -30.40
CA ALA A 256 -24.98 10.51 -30.28
C ALA A 256 -23.96 11.50 -29.70
N VAL A 257 -22.90 10.98 -29.06
CA VAL A 257 -21.77 11.80 -28.58
C VAL A 257 -20.76 12.03 -29.71
N ASN A 258 -20.45 13.29 -30.01
CA ASN A 258 -19.64 13.69 -31.17
C ASN A 258 -18.11 13.67 -30.91
N LEU A 259 -17.55 12.56 -30.44
CA LEU A 259 -16.20 12.56 -29.86
C LEU A 259 -15.05 12.78 -30.87
N LEU A 260 -14.92 11.91 -31.89
CA LEU A 260 -13.78 11.97 -32.82
C LEU A 260 -13.71 13.29 -33.61
N PRO A 261 -14.81 13.80 -34.19
CA PRO A 261 -14.77 15.10 -34.86
C PRO A 261 -14.39 16.27 -33.95
N LEU A 262 -14.80 16.25 -32.67
CA LEU A 262 -14.40 17.25 -31.68
C LEU A 262 -12.90 17.18 -31.35
N LEU A 263 -12.31 15.98 -31.31
CA LEU A 263 -10.88 15.79 -31.06
C LEU A 263 -10.01 16.36 -32.18
N GLU A 264 -10.38 16.10 -33.44
CA GLU A 264 -9.64 16.62 -34.58
C GLU A 264 -9.75 18.15 -34.69
N ALA A 265 -10.97 18.70 -34.51
CA ALA A 265 -11.18 20.14 -34.48
C ALA A 265 -10.36 20.84 -33.38
N ALA A 266 -10.21 20.20 -32.21
CA ALA A 266 -9.36 20.69 -31.13
C ALA A 266 -7.86 20.60 -31.47
N GLY A 267 -7.44 19.59 -32.23
CA GLY A 267 -6.07 19.40 -32.70
C GLY A 267 -5.62 20.46 -33.69
N GLU A 268 -6.44 20.76 -34.70
CA GLU A 268 -6.14 21.75 -35.75
C GLU A 268 -5.94 23.17 -35.19
N MET A 269 -6.63 23.52 -34.11
CA MET A 269 -6.53 24.87 -33.52
C MET A 269 -5.31 25.08 -32.62
N LYS A 270 -4.60 24.04 -32.16
CA LYS A 270 -3.34 24.20 -31.38
C LYS A 270 -2.22 24.89 -32.17
N GLY A 271 -2.32 24.96 -33.50
CA GLY A 271 -1.36 25.64 -34.38
C GLY A 271 -1.75 27.05 -34.86
N SER A 272 -2.94 27.56 -34.51
CA SER A 272 -3.46 28.82 -35.04
C SER A 272 -3.57 29.91 -33.97
N PRO A 273 -3.14 31.17 -34.22
CA PRO A 273 -3.32 32.26 -33.26
C PRO A 273 -4.81 32.55 -33.05
N ALA A 274 -5.21 32.70 -31.80
CA ALA A 274 -6.58 33.00 -31.39
C ALA A 274 -7.11 34.26 -32.11
N ARG A 275 -7.96 34.07 -33.13
CA ARG A 275 -8.69 35.18 -33.77
C ARG A 275 -9.83 35.62 -32.84
N LYS A 276 -9.81 36.89 -32.43
CA LYS A 276 -10.90 37.51 -31.67
C LYS A 276 -12.22 37.38 -32.46
N GLY A 277 -13.25 36.82 -31.83
CA GLY A 277 -14.61 36.75 -32.37
C GLY A 277 -15.17 35.35 -32.70
N ARG A 278 -14.45 34.26 -32.43
CA ARG A 278 -15.02 32.89 -32.55
C ARG A 278 -15.84 32.49 -31.32
N LYS A 279 -16.90 31.69 -31.54
CA LYS A 279 -17.69 31.00 -30.50
C LYS A 279 -16.78 30.23 -29.51
N ARG A 280 -17.28 29.97 -28.30
CA ARG A 280 -16.66 29.15 -27.24
C ARG A 280 -15.97 27.91 -27.85
N LEU A 281 -14.71 27.67 -27.47
CA LEU A 281 -13.98 26.49 -27.94
C LEU A 281 -14.45 25.29 -27.13
N VAL A 282 -15.23 24.40 -27.76
CA VAL A 282 -15.64 23.15 -27.15
C VAL A 282 -14.43 22.21 -27.11
N SER A 283 -14.09 21.72 -25.91
CA SER A 283 -12.99 20.79 -25.72
C SER A 283 -13.52 19.43 -25.25
N PRO A 284 -13.04 18.31 -25.83
CA PRO A 284 -13.38 16.97 -25.35
C PRO A 284 -12.85 16.69 -23.94
N ALA A 285 -11.88 17.46 -23.43
CA ALA A 285 -11.42 17.37 -22.05
C ALA A 285 -12.50 17.75 -21.02
N CYS A 286 -13.47 18.58 -21.40
CA CYS A 286 -14.56 19.01 -20.55
C CYS A 286 -15.78 18.08 -20.59
N LEU A 287 -15.84 17.11 -21.52
CA LEU A 287 -17.00 16.21 -21.70
C LEU A 287 -17.38 15.48 -20.41
N ALA A 288 -16.44 14.77 -19.78
CA ALA A 288 -16.72 14.01 -18.56
C ALA A 288 -17.01 14.90 -17.34
N PRO A 289 -16.22 15.97 -17.05
CA PRO A 289 -16.55 16.92 -15.98
C PRO A 289 -17.92 17.59 -16.15
N HIS A 290 -18.30 17.97 -17.37
CA HIS A 290 -19.60 18.58 -17.65
C HIS A 290 -20.73 17.58 -17.42
N PHE A 291 -20.59 16.34 -17.88
CA PHE A 291 -21.57 15.29 -17.59
C PHE A 291 -21.70 15.02 -16.08
N ARG A 292 -20.58 15.02 -15.33
CA ARG A 292 -20.60 14.90 -13.87
C ARG A 292 -21.38 16.04 -13.21
N LEU A 293 -21.24 17.28 -13.69
CA LEU A 293 -22.05 18.40 -13.21
C LEU A 293 -23.53 18.21 -13.59
N LEU A 294 -23.80 17.86 -14.85
CA LEU A 294 -25.16 17.63 -15.37
C LEU A 294 -25.93 16.60 -14.55
N ARG A 295 -25.35 15.43 -14.29
CA ARG A 295 -26.02 14.39 -13.48
C ARG A 295 -26.37 14.89 -12.08
N TYR A 296 -25.51 15.72 -11.46
CA TYR A 296 -25.79 16.22 -10.13
C TYR A 296 -26.82 17.35 -10.16
N CYS A 297 -26.88 18.16 -11.21
CA CYS A 297 -27.98 19.09 -11.44
C CYS A 297 -29.31 18.34 -11.57
N GLN A 298 -29.37 17.32 -12.44
CA GLN A 298 -30.55 16.49 -12.67
C GLN A 298 -31.03 15.81 -11.36
N GLN A 299 -30.12 15.13 -10.66
CA GLN A 299 -30.46 14.51 -9.37
C GLN A 299 -30.94 15.53 -8.32
N ALA A 300 -30.54 16.80 -8.40
CA ALA A 300 -31.01 17.84 -7.46
C ALA A 300 -32.45 18.21 -7.76
N GLN A 301 -32.76 18.37 -9.04
CA GLN A 301 -34.07 18.78 -9.53
C GLN A 301 -35.11 17.65 -9.46
N CYS A 302 -34.67 16.39 -9.60
CA CYS A 302 -35.55 15.22 -9.72
C CYS A 302 -35.45 14.24 -8.53
N GLY A 303 -34.95 14.68 -7.36
CA GLY A 303 -34.95 13.84 -6.16
C GLY A 303 -34.08 12.57 -6.25
N GLY A 304 -33.00 12.61 -7.04
CA GLY A 304 -32.06 11.50 -7.25
C GLY A 304 -32.32 10.68 -8.53
N ASP A 305 -33.45 10.89 -9.19
CA ASP A 305 -33.78 10.24 -10.45
C ASP A 305 -33.02 10.85 -11.65
N LEU A 306 -32.66 10.01 -12.61
CA LEU A 306 -31.89 10.34 -13.80
C LEU A 306 -32.62 10.04 -15.11
N GLU A 307 -33.91 9.70 -15.08
CA GLU A 307 -34.73 9.46 -16.28
C GLU A 307 -34.60 10.59 -17.32
N GLY A 308 -34.56 11.85 -16.90
CA GLY A 308 -34.42 13.00 -17.83
C GLY A 308 -33.12 13.06 -18.64
N ILE A 309 -32.12 12.23 -18.34
CA ILE A 309 -30.84 12.15 -19.09
C ILE A 309 -30.44 10.71 -19.43
N ASP A 310 -31.34 9.75 -19.31
CA ASP A 310 -31.09 8.31 -19.49
C ASP A 310 -30.65 7.94 -20.91
N ALA A 311 -31.10 8.70 -21.93
CA ALA A 311 -30.66 8.54 -23.31
C ALA A 311 -29.12 8.60 -23.44
N LEU A 312 -28.42 9.33 -22.57
CA LEU A 312 -26.95 9.40 -22.56
C LEU A 312 -26.28 8.10 -22.06
N LEU A 313 -27.00 7.26 -21.32
CA LEU A 313 -26.53 5.93 -20.92
C LEU A 313 -26.50 5.00 -22.13
N GLY A 314 -27.52 5.05 -22.99
CA GLY A 314 -27.69 4.15 -24.13
C GLY A 314 -27.11 4.64 -25.45
N CYS A 315 -26.95 5.96 -25.63
CA CYS A 315 -26.58 6.55 -26.91
C CYS A 315 -25.21 6.09 -27.44
N PRO A 316 -25.05 5.97 -28.77
CA PRO A 316 -23.76 5.70 -29.37
C PRO A 316 -22.82 6.91 -29.33
N MET A 317 -21.58 6.68 -29.78
CA MET A 317 -20.60 7.74 -29.99
C MET A 317 -19.96 7.67 -31.37
N TYR A 318 -19.74 8.83 -31.97
CA TYR A 318 -18.94 8.97 -33.18
C TYR A 318 -17.46 8.79 -32.84
N LEU A 319 -16.93 7.61 -33.20
CA LEU A 319 -15.55 7.17 -32.96
C LEU A 319 -14.96 6.59 -34.26
N PHE A 320 -13.71 6.17 -34.26
CA PHE A 320 -13.14 5.44 -35.39
C PHE A 320 -13.59 3.97 -35.40
N LYS A 321 -13.61 3.36 -36.58
CA LYS A 321 -13.86 1.93 -36.79
C LYS A 321 -12.88 1.05 -36.02
N GLU A 322 -13.38 0.08 -35.25
CA GLU A 322 -12.53 -0.80 -34.43
C GLU A 322 -11.52 -1.60 -35.28
N GLU A 323 -11.83 -1.93 -36.53
CA GLU A 323 -10.91 -2.64 -37.43
C GLU A 323 -9.65 -1.80 -37.77
N ALA A 324 -9.67 -0.48 -37.52
CA ALA A 324 -8.49 0.35 -37.65
C ALA A 324 -7.41 0.01 -36.60
N VAL A 325 -7.79 -0.56 -35.45
CA VAL A 325 -6.85 -0.98 -34.38
C VAL A 325 -5.97 -2.13 -34.84
N GLU A 326 -6.51 -3.07 -35.63
CA GLU A 326 -5.74 -4.19 -36.19
C GLU A 326 -4.61 -3.72 -37.12
N LYS A 327 -4.80 -2.57 -37.75
CA LYS A 327 -3.86 -1.96 -38.70
C LYS A 327 -3.09 -0.79 -38.08
N VAL A 328 -3.11 -0.65 -36.76
CA VAL A 328 -2.53 0.50 -36.05
C VAL A 328 -1.07 0.74 -36.42
N GLU A 329 -0.27 -0.32 -36.65
CA GLU A 329 1.14 -0.19 -37.00
C GLU A 329 1.38 0.58 -38.31
N SER A 330 0.45 0.46 -39.26
CA SER A 330 0.51 1.10 -40.58
C SER A 330 0.10 2.57 -40.59
N LEU A 331 -0.52 3.04 -39.50
CA LEU A 331 -0.98 4.42 -39.38
C LEU A 331 0.17 5.39 -39.11
N SER A 332 -0.04 6.66 -39.48
CA SER A 332 0.87 7.75 -39.16
C SER A 332 0.96 7.96 -37.64
N VAL A 333 2.02 8.64 -37.19
CA VAL A 333 2.20 8.97 -35.77
C VAL A 333 1.01 9.79 -35.26
N HIS A 334 0.52 10.74 -36.05
CA HIS A 334 -0.61 11.58 -35.66
C HIS A 334 -1.89 10.77 -35.47
N GLU A 335 -2.22 9.88 -36.41
CA GLU A 335 -3.39 8.98 -36.32
C GLU A 335 -3.29 8.04 -35.11
N LYS A 336 -2.10 7.49 -34.84
CA LYS A 336 -1.83 6.67 -33.65
C LYS A 336 -2.09 7.41 -32.34
N GLU A 337 -1.58 8.64 -32.24
CA GLU A 337 -1.79 9.50 -31.07
C GLU A 337 -3.27 9.90 -30.92
N LEU A 338 -3.96 10.18 -32.04
CA LEU A 338 -5.38 10.50 -32.07
C LEU A 338 -6.24 9.32 -31.62
N MET A 339 -5.94 8.10 -32.08
CA MET A 339 -6.61 6.88 -31.61
C MET A 339 -6.44 6.68 -30.12
N CYS A 340 -5.21 6.81 -29.61
CA CYS A 340 -4.96 6.71 -28.17
C CYS A 340 -5.75 7.76 -27.39
N ALA A 341 -5.72 9.03 -27.82
CA ALA A 341 -6.46 10.12 -27.18
C ALA A 341 -7.98 9.84 -27.17
N ALA A 342 -8.54 9.41 -28.30
CA ALA A 342 -9.95 9.08 -28.44
C ALA A 342 -10.36 7.94 -27.49
N LEU A 343 -9.59 6.85 -27.42
CA LEU A 343 -9.84 5.74 -26.49
C LEU A 343 -9.76 6.17 -25.02
N PHE A 344 -8.80 7.04 -24.66
CA PHE A 344 -8.76 7.62 -23.29
C PHE A 344 -10.01 8.45 -22.98
N HIS A 345 -10.48 9.29 -23.91
CA HIS A 345 -11.72 10.04 -23.72
C HIS A 345 -12.95 9.14 -23.64
N THR A 346 -13.04 8.09 -24.49
CA THR A 346 -14.11 7.08 -24.45
C THR A 346 -14.15 6.35 -23.10
N LEU A 347 -12.99 5.91 -22.59
CA LEU A 347 -12.92 5.26 -21.28
C LEU A 347 -13.38 6.20 -20.17
N ASN A 348 -12.96 7.46 -20.20
CA ASN A 348 -13.35 8.44 -19.19
C ASN A 348 -14.83 8.82 -19.27
N TRP A 349 -15.40 8.87 -20.47
CA TRP A 349 -16.84 9.00 -20.69
C TRP A 349 -17.60 7.83 -20.06
N PHE A 350 -17.27 6.59 -20.42
CA PHE A 350 -17.95 5.41 -19.86
C PHE A 350 -17.80 5.30 -18.35
N ARG A 351 -16.63 5.63 -17.79
CA ARG A 351 -16.41 5.66 -16.34
C ARG A 351 -17.35 6.66 -15.65
N GLU A 352 -17.54 7.85 -16.23
CA GLU A 352 -18.43 8.85 -15.65
C GLU A 352 -19.92 8.50 -15.83
N VAL A 353 -20.29 7.86 -16.96
CA VAL A 353 -21.63 7.31 -17.19
C VAL A 353 -21.95 6.26 -16.12
N ILE A 354 -21.09 5.27 -15.89
CA ILE A 354 -21.35 4.26 -14.83
C ILE A 354 -21.32 4.87 -13.43
N ASN A 355 -20.51 5.90 -13.19
CA ASN A 355 -20.56 6.65 -11.92
C ASN A 355 -21.94 7.30 -11.71
N GLY A 356 -22.62 7.75 -12.79
CA GLY A 356 -23.93 8.39 -12.69
C GLY A 356 -25.07 7.40 -12.50
N PHE A 357 -25.10 6.32 -13.29
CA PHE A 357 -26.27 5.45 -13.38
C PHE A 357 -26.22 4.18 -12.50
N SER A 358 -25.07 3.85 -11.89
CA SER A 358 -24.93 2.64 -11.06
C SER A 358 -25.83 2.61 -9.81
N SER A 359 -26.24 3.76 -9.29
CA SER A 359 -27.15 3.85 -8.15
C SER A 359 -28.63 3.70 -8.52
N GLN A 360 -28.97 3.73 -9.83
CA GLN A 360 -30.35 3.63 -10.28
C GLN A 360 -30.90 2.22 -10.07
N SER A 361 -32.18 2.15 -9.69
CA SER A 361 -32.87 0.89 -9.39
C SER A 361 -33.52 0.25 -10.60
N ASP A 362 -33.73 1.02 -11.67
CA ASP A 362 -34.40 0.54 -12.87
C ASP A 362 -33.63 -0.63 -13.54
N PRO A 363 -34.28 -1.78 -13.81
CA PRO A 363 -33.62 -2.95 -14.39
C PRO A 363 -33.00 -2.72 -15.76
N GLU A 364 -33.60 -1.88 -16.61
CA GLU A 364 -33.11 -1.58 -17.95
C GLU A 364 -31.82 -0.77 -17.86
N MET A 365 -31.83 0.32 -17.07
CA MET A 365 -30.64 1.12 -16.79
C MET A 365 -29.53 0.26 -16.18
N ARG A 366 -29.85 -0.66 -15.26
CA ARG A 366 -28.87 -1.58 -14.67
C ARG A 366 -28.25 -2.51 -15.72
N GLY A 367 -29.05 -3.02 -16.66
CA GLY A 367 -28.56 -3.80 -17.79
C GLY A 367 -27.64 -2.98 -18.69
N LYS A 368 -28.03 -1.75 -19.07
CA LYS A 368 -27.20 -0.82 -19.86
C LYS A 368 -25.90 -0.45 -19.13
N VAL A 369 -25.91 -0.24 -17.81
CA VAL A 369 -24.71 -0.01 -16.98
C VAL A 369 -23.76 -1.22 -17.04
N LEU A 370 -24.28 -2.44 -17.00
CA LEU A 370 -23.47 -3.65 -17.12
C LEU A 370 -22.80 -3.75 -18.50
N VAL A 371 -23.53 -3.43 -19.58
CA VAL A 371 -22.94 -3.39 -20.93
C VAL A 371 -21.91 -2.27 -21.06
N ARG A 372 -22.10 -1.11 -20.42
CA ARG A 372 -21.07 -0.05 -20.36
C ARG A 372 -19.83 -0.51 -19.60
N LEU A 373 -19.97 -1.32 -18.55
CA LEU A 373 -18.83 -1.92 -17.85
C LEU A 373 -18.06 -2.90 -18.74
N GLN A 374 -18.75 -3.70 -19.55
CA GLN A 374 -18.14 -4.56 -20.57
C GLN A 374 -17.45 -3.74 -21.66
N ASN A 375 -18.04 -2.62 -22.10
CA ASN A 375 -17.40 -1.70 -23.03
C ASN A 375 -16.10 -1.11 -22.45
N ILE A 376 -16.06 -0.81 -21.14
CA ILE A 376 -14.82 -0.35 -20.48
C ILE A 376 -13.72 -1.41 -20.56
N THR A 377 -14.01 -2.67 -20.24
CA THR A 377 -13.01 -3.74 -20.28
C THR A 377 -12.55 -4.04 -21.71
N HIS A 378 -13.45 -4.01 -22.69
CA HIS A 378 -13.14 -4.13 -24.12
C HIS A 378 -12.24 -3.00 -24.62
N VAL A 379 -12.62 -1.74 -24.37
CA VAL A 379 -11.86 -0.56 -24.81
C VAL A 379 -10.48 -0.49 -24.13
N GLN A 380 -10.33 -1.01 -22.91
CA GLN A 380 -9.00 -1.17 -22.28
C GLN A 380 -8.11 -2.14 -23.06
N GLY A 381 -8.69 -3.20 -23.65
CA GLY A 381 -8.00 -4.10 -24.58
C GLY A 381 -7.50 -3.38 -25.83
N LEU A 382 -8.38 -2.62 -26.49
CA LEU A 382 -8.01 -1.81 -27.67
C LEU A 382 -6.92 -0.79 -27.36
N LEU A 383 -7.03 -0.11 -26.21
CA LEU A 383 -6.05 0.87 -25.77
C LEU A 383 -4.68 0.25 -25.51
N ASN A 384 -4.61 -0.96 -24.95
CA ASN A 384 -3.34 -1.67 -24.77
C ASN A 384 -2.62 -1.90 -26.11
N THR A 385 -3.36 -2.33 -27.13
CA THR A 385 -2.83 -2.53 -28.49
C THR A 385 -2.33 -1.21 -29.08
N CYS A 386 -3.11 -0.13 -28.99
CA CYS A 386 -2.69 1.18 -29.51
C CYS A 386 -1.48 1.77 -28.78
N LEU A 387 -1.40 1.62 -27.45
CA LEU A 387 -0.27 2.10 -26.64
C LEU A 387 1.01 1.31 -26.93
N ALA A 388 0.91 0.00 -27.18
CA ALA A 388 2.05 -0.82 -27.55
C ALA A 388 2.65 -0.33 -28.89
N ALA A 389 1.80 0.07 -29.83
CA ALA A 389 2.20 0.63 -31.12
C ALA A 389 2.65 2.10 -31.07
N THR A 390 2.42 2.80 -29.94
CA THR A 390 2.67 4.25 -29.79
C THR A 390 3.48 4.56 -28.52
N PRO A 391 4.74 4.08 -28.43
CA PRO A 391 5.57 4.27 -27.24
C PRO A 391 5.88 5.75 -27.01
N GLY A 392 5.71 6.21 -25.77
CA GLY A 392 5.97 7.60 -25.37
C GLY A 392 4.79 8.55 -25.54
N PHE A 393 3.62 8.05 -25.97
CA PHE A 393 2.38 8.83 -25.97
C PHE A 393 2.07 9.40 -24.57
N VAL A 394 1.69 10.67 -24.54
CA VAL A 394 1.25 11.35 -23.32
C VAL A 394 -0.28 11.49 -23.38
N PRO A 395 -1.02 10.76 -22.53
CA PRO A 395 -2.48 10.81 -22.58
C PRO A 395 -3.05 12.18 -22.21
N PRO A 396 -4.29 12.47 -22.67
CA PRO A 396 -5.03 13.63 -22.21
C PRO A 396 -5.31 13.52 -20.70
N ARG A 397 -5.34 14.66 -20.02
CA ARG A 397 -5.70 14.73 -18.60
C ARG A 397 -7.18 14.43 -18.40
N ALA A 398 -7.48 13.71 -17.33
CA ALA A 398 -8.85 13.40 -16.90
C ALA A 398 -9.14 13.81 -15.44
N ILE A 399 -8.08 14.04 -14.66
CA ILE A 399 -8.13 14.48 -13.26
C ILE A 399 -7.44 15.85 -13.20
N PHE A 400 -8.18 16.87 -12.79
CA PHE A 400 -7.74 18.27 -12.86
C PHE A 400 -7.33 18.87 -11.50
N ASP A 401 -7.65 18.18 -10.41
CA ASP A 401 -7.40 18.58 -9.04
C ASP A 401 -6.00 18.21 -8.51
N CYS A 402 -5.15 17.61 -9.34
CA CYS A 402 -3.79 17.23 -9.00
C CYS A 402 -2.76 17.99 -9.85
N GLU A 403 -1.65 18.41 -9.24
CA GLU A 403 -0.51 18.97 -9.97
C GLU A 403 0.26 17.85 -10.68
N VAL A 404 -0.10 17.62 -11.94
CA VAL A 404 0.61 16.68 -12.82
C VAL A 404 1.86 17.37 -13.40
N GLU A 405 2.75 17.84 -12.54
CA GLU A 405 4.09 18.20 -12.97
C GLU A 405 4.93 16.91 -12.99
N THR A 406 5.20 16.41 -14.20
CA THR A 406 6.08 15.27 -14.56
C THR A 406 5.55 13.86 -14.24
N ILE A 407 4.55 13.37 -14.99
CA ILE A 407 4.41 11.91 -15.19
C ILE A 407 5.35 11.52 -16.33
N SER A 408 6.47 10.90 -15.99
CA SER A 408 7.30 10.20 -16.98
C SER A 408 6.60 8.90 -17.34
N VAL A 409 5.85 8.88 -18.44
CA VAL A 409 5.33 7.62 -19.00
C VAL A 409 6.53 6.72 -19.33
N PRO A 410 6.60 5.47 -18.82
CA PRO A 410 7.71 4.58 -19.15
C PRO A 410 7.73 4.32 -20.66
N ALA A 411 8.85 4.59 -21.33
CA ALA A 411 9.04 4.14 -22.71
C ALA A 411 9.01 2.60 -22.73
N ALA A 412 8.05 2.02 -23.45
CA ALA A 412 8.02 0.59 -23.72
C ALA A 412 9.35 0.20 -24.40
N GLY A 413 10.11 -0.71 -23.78
CA GLY A 413 11.32 -1.31 -24.38
C GLY A 413 12.68 -0.96 -23.77
N ALA A 414 12.80 -0.07 -22.77
CA ALA A 414 14.10 0.20 -22.13
C ALA A 414 14.39 -0.82 -21.01
N ALA A 415 14.71 -2.06 -21.37
CA ALA A 415 15.41 -2.96 -20.46
C ALA A 415 16.70 -2.25 -20.00
N ARG A 416 16.77 -1.86 -18.73
CA ARG A 416 17.98 -1.32 -18.10
C ARG A 416 19.10 -2.35 -18.25
N LYS A 417 19.92 -2.25 -19.31
CA LYS A 417 21.23 -2.90 -19.34
C LYS A 417 21.99 -2.40 -18.12
N GLY A 418 22.20 -3.30 -17.16
CA GLY A 418 22.96 -3.04 -15.96
C GLY A 418 24.32 -2.47 -16.34
N ARG A 419 24.51 -1.18 -16.12
CA ARG A 419 25.81 -0.53 -16.27
C ARG A 419 26.68 -1.03 -15.12
N LYS A 420 27.49 -2.06 -15.39
CA LYS A 420 28.59 -2.47 -14.50
C LYS A 420 29.43 -1.23 -14.18
N LYS A 421 29.36 -0.75 -12.94
CA LYS A 421 30.31 0.23 -12.41
C LYS A 421 31.65 -0.49 -12.28
N ALA A 422 32.53 -0.29 -13.26
CA ALA A 422 33.94 -0.55 -13.10
C ALA A 422 34.51 0.50 -12.14
N ALA A 423 35.03 0.04 -11.00
CA ALA A 423 35.87 0.84 -10.13
C ALA A 423 37.25 1.03 -10.79
N LYS A 424 37.69 2.28 -10.96
CA LYS A 424 39.10 2.63 -11.02
C LYS A 424 39.29 4.06 -10.54
N GLY A 425 40.03 4.20 -9.46
CA GLY A 425 40.40 5.49 -8.89
C GLY A 425 41.58 6.14 -9.61
N GLY A 426 41.64 7.47 -9.46
CA GLY A 426 42.88 8.25 -9.30
C GLY A 426 43.49 8.91 -10.54
N LYS A 427 43.18 10.21 -10.78
CA LYS A 427 44.03 11.39 -10.50
C LYS A 427 43.53 12.65 -11.25
N LYS A 428 43.50 13.79 -10.55
CA LYS A 428 43.37 15.18 -11.08
C LYS A 428 44.63 15.53 -11.90
N SER A 429 44.64 16.36 -12.96
CA SER A 429 44.32 17.80 -13.09
C SER A 429 44.66 18.28 -14.55
N PRO A 430 44.59 19.57 -14.96
CA PRO A 430 43.38 20.39 -15.22
C PRO A 430 43.43 21.24 -16.56
N VAL A 431 42.31 21.94 -16.86
CA VAL A 431 42.12 23.15 -17.73
C VAL A 431 42.19 23.04 -19.27
N GLY A 432 41.16 23.57 -19.97
CA GLY A 432 41.27 24.08 -21.34
C GLY A 432 40.00 24.12 -22.21
N GLU A 433 39.32 25.28 -22.20
CA GLU A 433 38.45 25.94 -23.21
C GLU A 433 37.80 25.25 -24.46
N LYS A 434 36.52 25.66 -24.68
CA LYS A 434 35.79 26.00 -25.94
C LYS A 434 35.16 24.92 -26.87
N SER A 435 33.88 25.18 -27.12
CA SER A 435 32.90 24.72 -28.15
C SER A 435 33.28 25.07 -29.61
N PRO A 436 32.45 24.80 -30.68
CA PRO A 436 31.48 23.73 -31.01
C PRO A 436 31.64 23.10 -32.44
N ASP A 437 31.03 21.92 -32.69
CA ASP A 437 30.43 21.31 -33.94
C ASP A 437 31.15 21.37 -35.33
N PRO A 438 30.67 20.67 -36.41
CA PRO A 438 30.05 19.34 -36.59
C PRO A 438 30.63 18.53 -37.81
N ASN A 439 30.11 17.32 -38.05
CA ASN A 439 30.15 16.49 -39.30
C ASN A 439 31.50 16.10 -39.95
N ASP A 440 31.75 14.79 -40.10
CA ASP A 440 31.60 14.10 -41.40
C ASP A 440 32.03 12.61 -41.38
N THR A 441 31.12 11.77 -41.89
CA THR A 441 31.30 10.83 -43.01
C THR A 441 32.34 9.69 -42.95
N ILE A 442 31.79 8.45 -42.85
CA ILE A 442 32.02 7.21 -43.64
C ILE A 442 33.47 6.86 -44.04
N SER A 443 33.95 5.65 -43.66
CA SER A 443 34.38 4.58 -44.60
C SER A 443 35.34 3.52 -43.99
N THR A 444 34.84 2.28 -43.95
CA THR A 444 35.43 0.98 -44.38
C THR A 444 36.80 0.44 -43.90
N ALA A 445 36.74 -0.90 -43.70
CA ALA A 445 37.78 -1.93 -43.90
C ALA A 445 38.81 -2.11 -42.75
N THR A 446 39.25 -3.31 -42.32
CA THR A 446 39.05 -4.71 -42.72
C THR A 446 39.64 -5.63 -41.62
N GLN A 447 39.03 -6.80 -41.43
CA GLN A 447 39.60 -8.15 -41.16
C GLN A 447 40.75 -8.36 -40.15
N ASP A 448 40.47 -9.15 -39.11
CA ASP A 448 40.98 -10.52 -38.86
C ASP A 448 40.41 -10.98 -37.50
N GLY A 449 39.91 -12.18 -37.23
CA GLY A 449 39.99 -13.46 -37.91
C GLY A 449 40.20 -14.53 -36.85
N THR A 450 39.13 -15.13 -36.29
CA THR A 450 39.06 -16.55 -35.85
C THR A 450 37.70 -16.87 -35.23
N GLN A 451 36.93 -17.73 -35.92
CA GLN A 451 35.85 -18.53 -35.32
C GLN A 451 36.45 -19.68 -34.50
N PRO A 452 35.67 -20.26 -33.57
CA PRO A 452 35.10 -21.56 -33.91
C PRO A 452 33.59 -21.66 -33.66
N GLU A 453 32.96 -22.24 -34.68
CA GLU A 453 31.83 -23.18 -34.72
C GLU A 453 30.53 -22.90 -33.95
N LYS A 454 29.49 -22.80 -34.78
CA LYS A 454 28.06 -22.85 -34.50
C LYS A 454 27.69 -24.22 -33.94
N ASP A 455 26.84 -24.21 -32.92
CA ASP A 455 25.81 -25.24 -32.79
C ASP A 455 24.45 -24.57 -33.02
N SER A 456 23.78 -25.02 -34.07
CA SER A 456 22.53 -24.48 -34.57
C SER A 456 21.35 -25.13 -33.84
N THR A 457 20.59 -24.32 -33.10
CA THR A 457 19.19 -24.61 -32.82
C THR A 457 18.38 -23.40 -33.28
N GLU A 458 17.72 -23.58 -34.42
CA GLU A 458 16.62 -22.72 -34.86
C GLU A 458 15.50 -22.86 -33.81
N GLY A 459 15.33 -21.81 -33.01
CA GLY A 459 14.17 -21.62 -32.15
C GLY A 459 13.43 -20.39 -32.66
N ASP A 460 12.15 -20.57 -32.93
CA ASP A 460 11.23 -19.57 -33.45
C ASP A 460 11.42 -18.19 -32.83
N LYS A 461 11.47 -17.16 -33.67
CA LYS A 461 11.26 -15.79 -33.24
C LYS A 461 9.77 -15.66 -32.91
N GLU A 462 9.38 -16.05 -31.71
CA GLU A 462 8.14 -15.56 -31.12
C GLU A 462 8.25 -14.03 -31.05
N GLU A 463 7.39 -13.36 -31.82
CA GLU A 463 7.12 -11.93 -31.70
C GLU A 463 6.63 -11.66 -30.27
N LYS A 464 7.55 -11.26 -29.38
CA LYS A 464 7.17 -10.76 -28.07
C LYS A 464 6.45 -9.43 -28.25
N GLN A 465 5.12 -9.50 -28.35
CA GLN A 465 4.24 -8.34 -28.18
C GLN A 465 4.65 -7.59 -26.90
N THR A 466 4.85 -6.29 -27.03
CA THR A 466 5.21 -5.43 -25.91
C THR A 466 3.98 -5.26 -25.01
N ILE A 467 3.94 -5.99 -23.89
CA ILE A 467 2.82 -5.91 -22.93
C ILE A 467 2.87 -4.54 -22.23
N VAL A 468 1.85 -3.71 -22.48
CA VAL A 468 1.65 -2.43 -21.79
C VAL A 468 0.90 -2.68 -20.48
N ASN A 469 1.39 -2.12 -19.38
CA ASN A 469 0.67 -2.14 -18.10
C ASN A 469 -0.11 -0.82 -17.92
N LEU A 470 -1.45 -0.89 -18.02
CA LEU A 470 -2.34 0.26 -17.82
C LEU A 470 -2.28 0.87 -16.41
N GLU A 471 -1.74 0.17 -15.41
CA GLU A 471 -1.57 0.72 -14.06
C GLU A 471 -0.67 1.97 -14.05
N HIS A 472 0.30 2.06 -14.98
CA HIS A 472 1.14 3.24 -15.13
C HIS A 472 0.39 4.47 -15.66
N TYR A 473 -0.81 4.28 -16.22
CA TYR A 473 -1.64 5.33 -16.79
C TYR A 473 -2.81 5.73 -15.88
N ARG A 474 -2.85 5.24 -14.63
CA ARG A 474 -3.95 5.48 -13.68
C ARG A 474 -4.32 6.96 -13.52
N ALA A 475 -3.34 7.86 -13.51
CA ALA A 475 -3.57 9.30 -13.37
C ALA A 475 -4.36 9.95 -14.52
N PHE A 476 -4.58 9.22 -15.62
CA PHE A 476 -5.31 9.66 -16.80
C PHE A 476 -6.70 9.00 -16.93
N PHE A 477 -7.11 8.20 -15.94
CA PHE A 477 -8.46 7.66 -15.84
C PHE A 477 -9.25 8.36 -14.74
N ARG A 478 -10.51 8.68 -15.00
CA ARG A 478 -11.47 9.19 -14.01
C ARG A 478 -11.60 8.23 -12.84
N GLU A 479 -11.76 8.76 -11.64
CA GLU A 479 -12.05 7.94 -10.47
C GLU A 479 -13.44 7.31 -10.61
N LEU A 480 -13.58 6.03 -10.26
CA LEU A 480 -14.91 5.45 -10.08
C LEU A 480 -15.46 5.93 -8.75
N ASP A 481 -16.74 6.24 -8.63
CA ASP A 481 -17.34 6.57 -7.34
C ASP A 481 -17.60 5.28 -6.52
N LEU A 482 -17.94 5.38 -5.23
CA LEU A 482 -18.17 4.18 -4.40
C LEU A 482 -19.48 3.48 -4.77
N GLU A 483 -20.46 4.25 -5.23
CA GLU A 483 -21.79 3.79 -5.65
C GLU A 483 -21.70 2.79 -6.82
N VAL A 484 -20.64 2.85 -7.64
CA VAL A 484 -20.38 1.90 -8.74
C VAL A 484 -20.31 0.46 -8.26
N PHE A 485 -19.85 0.22 -7.02
CA PHE A 485 -19.77 -1.14 -6.50
C PHE A 485 -21.14 -1.76 -6.19
N SER A 486 -22.24 -0.99 -6.28
CA SER A 486 -23.60 -1.54 -6.30
C SER A 486 -23.79 -2.57 -7.43
N ILE A 487 -23.02 -2.48 -8.51
CA ILE A 487 -23.02 -3.41 -9.64
C ILE A 487 -22.66 -4.83 -9.17
N LEU A 488 -21.88 -4.98 -8.11
CA LEU A 488 -21.57 -6.30 -7.53
C LEU A 488 -22.83 -7.01 -7.02
N LYS A 489 -23.88 -6.26 -6.65
CA LYS A 489 -25.18 -6.78 -6.23
C LYS A 489 -26.08 -7.18 -7.42
N CYS A 490 -25.69 -6.89 -8.66
CA CYS A 490 -26.43 -7.34 -9.84
C CYS A 490 -26.33 -8.88 -9.91
N GLY A 491 -27.47 -9.55 -9.83
CA GLY A 491 -27.60 -10.94 -10.24
C GLY A 491 -27.80 -11.06 -11.76
N MET A 492 -28.43 -12.14 -12.17
CA MET A 492 -28.84 -12.39 -13.56
C MET A 492 -29.92 -11.38 -14.01
N VAL A 493 -29.64 -10.60 -15.06
CA VAL A 493 -30.64 -9.74 -15.73
C VAL A 493 -30.97 -10.36 -17.09
N SER A 494 -32.21 -10.75 -17.33
CA SER A 494 -32.59 -11.25 -18.67
C SER A 494 -32.57 -10.10 -19.67
N LYS A 495 -31.96 -10.28 -20.85
CA LYS A 495 -32.00 -9.29 -21.95
C LYS A 495 -33.43 -8.99 -22.41
N SER A 496 -34.38 -9.89 -22.15
CA SER A 496 -35.82 -9.63 -22.35
C SER A 496 -36.39 -8.52 -21.45
N VAL A 497 -35.65 -8.04 -20.45
CA VAL A 497 -36.00 -6.87 -19.62
C VAL A 497 -35.51 -5.58 -20.27
N LEU A 498 -34.54 -5.66 -21.19
CA LEU A 498 -34.10 -4.55 -22.05
C LEU A 498 -34.96 -4.43 -23.32
N ASP A 499 -35.67 -5.49 -23.69
CA ASP A 499 -36.59 -5.54 -24.83
C ASP A 499 -37.97 -5.06 -24.36
N THR A 500 -38.23 -3.75 -24.46
CA THR A 500 -39.49 -3.11 -24.04
C THR A 500 -40.71 -3.65 -24.78
N GLU A 501 -40.52 -4.37 -25.90
CA GLU A 501 -41.60 -4.83 -26.79
C GLU A 501 -41.74 -6.37 -26.93
N MET A 502 -40.98 -7.18 -26.19
CA MET A 502 -41.06 -8.66 -26.18
C MET A 502 -40.86 -9.36 -27.55
N HIS A 503 -39.90 -8.92 -28.37
CA HIS A 503 -39.69 -9.49 -29.71
C HIS A 503 -38.60 -10.59 -29.81
N THR A 504 -37.79 -10.83 -28.77
CA THR A 504 -36.73 -11.85 -28.82
C THR A 504 -37.02 -13.11 -27.98
N LYS A 505 -37.05 -14.29 -28.65
CA LYS A 505 -37.23 -15.62 -28.02
C LYS A 505 -35.97 -16.17 -27.32
N GLU A 506 -34.86 -15.44 -27.33
CA GLU A 506 -33.63 -15.84 -26.65
C GLU A 506 -33.43 -15.02 -25.38
N THR A 507 -33.77 -15.61 -24.24
CA THR A 507 -33.41 -15.11 -22.90
C THR A 507 -31.90 -15.27 -22.70
N THR A 508 -31.10 -14.43 -23.34
CA THR A 508 -29.69 -14.26 -22.96
C THR A 508 -29.67 -13.50 -21.63
N VAL A 509 -29.07 -14.11 -20.61
CA VAL A 509 -28.94 -13.49 -19.29
C VAL A 509 -27.68 -12.64 -19.31
N LEU A 510 -27.82 -11.33 -19.17
CA LEU A 510 -26.72 -10.42 -18.87
C LEU A 510 -26.27 -10.66 -17.43
N GLU A 511 -25.05 -11.18 -17.30
CA GLU A 511 -24.40 -11.48 -16.03
C GLU A 511 -23.02 -10.81 -16.00
N LEU A 512 -22.61 -10.39 -14.81
CA LEU A 512 -21.28 -9.84 -14.56
C LEU A 512 -20.21 -10.92 -14.81
N GLN A 513 -19.43 -10.77 -15.88
CA GLN A 513 -18.41 -11.76 -16.22
C GLN A 513 -17.15 -11.58 -15.36
N PRO A 514 -16.28 -12.60 -15.27
CA PRO A 514 -15.06 -12.54 -14.46
C PRO A 514 -14.12 -11.38 -14.81
N THR A 515 -14.10 -10.93 -16.07
CA THR A 515 -13.32 -9.77 -16.55
C THR A 515 -13.78 -8.46 -15.89
N GLU A 516 -15.09 -8.18 -15.92
CA GLU A 516 -15.66 -6.98 -15.31
C GLU A 516 -15.63 -7.05 -13.79
N LEU A 517 -15.87 -8.23 -13.21
CA LEU A 517 -15.75 -8.47 -11.78
C LEU A 517 -14.32 -8.18 -11.31
N LEU A 518 -13.30 -8.68 -12.01
CA LEU A 518 -11.91 -8.40 -11.68
C LEU A 518 -11.58 -6.90 -11.77
N PHE A 519 -12.12 -6.20 -12.78
CA PHE A 519 -11.94 -4.76 -12.92
C PHE A 519 -12.50 -3.98 -11.71
N LEU A 520 -13.73 -4.28 -11.29
CA LEU A 520 -14.35 -3.66 -10.11
C LEU A 520 -13.58 -4.00 -8.83
N LEU A 521 -13.24 -5.28 -8.62
CA LEU A 521 -12.57 -5.71 -7.40
C LEU A 521 -11.16 -5.12 -7.26
N LYS A 522 -10.42 -4.95 -8.37
CA LYS A 522 -9.13 -4.26 -8.36
C LYS A 522 -9.26 -2.81 -7.92
N ASP A 523 -10.29 -2.10 -8.37
CA ASP A 523 -10.52 -0.72 -7.95
C ASP A 523 -10.97 -0.64 -6.48
N LEU A 524 -11.93 -1.47 -6.06
CA LEU A 524 -12.38 -1.57 -4.68
C LEU A 524 -11.20 -1.79 -3.73
N ASN A 525 -10.38 -2.80 -4.01
CA ASN A 525 -9.23 -3.15 -3.17
C ASN A 525 -8.21 -2.01 -3.01
N ARG A 526 -7.98 -1.22 -4.06
CA ARG A 526 -7.09 -0.05 -3.98
C ARG A 526 -7.69 1.04 -3.10
N LYS A 527 -8.99 1.29 -3.22
CA LYS A 527 -9.70 2.23 -2.35
C LYS A 527 -9.67 1.80 -0.89
N LEU A 528 -9.89 0.50 -0.62
CA LEU A 528 -9.78 -0.05 0.73
C LEU A 528 -8.37 0.03 1.29
N GLU A 529 -7.33 -0.19 0.46
CA GLU A 529 -5.95 -0.02 0.90
C GLU A 529 -5.59 1.42 1.26
N HIS A 530 -6.13 2.37 0.51
CA HIS A 530 -5.92 3.79 0.72
C HIS A 530 -6.60 4.28 2.01
N VAL A 531 -7.84 3.83 2.27
CA VAL A 531 -8.67 4.35 3.37
C VAL A 531 -8.63 3.49 4.64
N LEU A 532 -8.71 2.17 4.53
CA LEU A 532 -8.83 1.27 5.67
C LEU A 532 -7.44 0.87 6.18
N ILE A 533 -6.89 1.68 7.09
CA ILE A 533 -5.57 1.44 7.68
C ILE A 533 -5.62 0.24 8.65
N ALA A 534 -4.99 -0.87 8.25
CA ALA A 534 -4.85 -2.09 9.05
C ALA A 534 -3.63 -2.08 9.98
N THR A 535 -2.51 -1.55 9.50
CA THR A 535 -1.27 -1.33 10.27
C THR A 535 -0.64 -0.04 9.79
N ALA A 536 -0.15 0.79 10.70
CA ALA A 536 0.58 2.00 10.38
C ALA A 536 1.79 1.66 9.48
N LYS A 537 1.66 1.83 8.14
CA LYS A 537 2.78 1.59 7.22
C LYS A 537 3.92 2.52 7.65
N ARG A 538 5.05 1.94 8.06
CA ARG A 538 6.25 2.71 8.43
C ARG A 538 6.68 3.52 7.21
N LYS A 539 6.51 4.84 7.23
CA LYS A 539 7.07 5.72 6.19
C LYS A 539 8.60 5.61 6.31
N THR A 540 9.26 5.00 5.32
CA THR A 540 10.73 4.92 5.31
C THR A 540 11.31 6.32 5.15
N PHE A 541 12.20 6.72 6.07
CA PHE A 541 12.82 8.06 6.16
C PHE A 541 13.71 8.44 4.95
N LEU A 542 13.98 7.48 4.05
CA LEU A 542 14.64 7.75 2.78
C LEU A 542 13.60 8.16 1.74
N LYS A 543 13.75 9.38 1.20
CA LYS A 543 13.01 9.94 0.05
C LYS A 543 13.01 8.99 -1.17
N THR A 544 12.28 7.89 -1.12
CA THR A 544 11.66 7.32 -2.31
C THR A 544 10.47 8.22 -2.62
N LYS A 545 10.40 8.73 -3.86
CA LYS A 545 9.21 9.44 -4.39
C LYS A 545 7.97 8.84 -3.73
N SER A 546 7.23 9.62 -2.93
CA SER A 546 5.92 9.20 -2.45
C SER A 546 5.18 8.70 -3.69
N GLU A 547 4.72 7.45 -3.68
CA GLU A 547 3.76 7.00 -4.69
C GLU A 547 2.64 8.04 -4.66
N ARG A 548 2.50 8.79 -5.75
CA ARG A 548 1.52 9.88 -5.79
C ARG A 548 0.14 9.21 -5.80
N ASN A 549 -0.66 9.49 -4.78
CA ASN A 549 -2.01 8.96 -4.60
C ASN A 549 -2.96 9.55 -5.64
N TYR A 550 -2.93 9.03 -6.87
CA TYR A 550 -3.82 9.48 -7.95
C TYR A 550 -5.15 8.71 -7.96
N GLY A 551 -6.25 9.43 -8.21
CA GLY A 551 -7.58 8.86 -8.38
C GLY A 551 -8.22 8.39 -7.07
N PHE A 552 -8.09 9.20 -6.02
CA PHE A 552 -8.75 9.02 -4.72
C PHE A 552 -9.40 10.33 -4.21
N SER A 553 -9.48 11.35 -5.06
CA SER A 553 -9.97 12.67 -4.66
C SER A 553 -11.46 12.69 -4.33
N HIS A 554 -12.26 11.83 -4.98
CA HIS A 554 -13.67 11.65 -4.62
C HIS A 554 -13.78 10.80 -3.36
N LEU A 555 -12.97 9.74 -3.26
CA LEU A 555 -12.91 8.87 -2.08
C LEU A 555 -12.50 9.60 -0.81
N ASP A 556 -11.53 10.52 -0.88
CA ASP A 556 -11.01 11.29 0.26
C ASP A 556 -12.02 12.29 0.84
N GLN A 557 -13.19 12.43 0.22
CA GLN A 557 -14.32 13.18 0.77
C GLN A 557 -15.08 12.36 1.83
N TYR A 558 -14.94 11.03 1.82
CA TYR A 558 -15.54 10.12 2.77
C TYR A 558 -14.60 9.81 3.92
N THR A 559 -15.16 9.66 5.12
CA THR A 559 -14.44 9.12 6.27
C THR A 559 -14.21 7.62 6.11
N ALA A 560 -13.18 7.09 6.79
CA ALA A 560 -12.92 5.65 6.76
C ALA A 560 -14.10 4.81 7.29
N GLN A 561 -14.90 5.37 8.18
CA GLN A 561 -16.10 4.72 8.70
C GLN A 561 -17.21 4.63 7.65
N GLU A 562 -17.51 5.72 6.94
CA GLU A 562 -18.52 5.72 5.85
C GLU A 562 -18.14 4.73 4.74
N VAL A 563 -16.85 4.67 4.37
CA VAL A 563 -16.35 3.68 3.40
C VAL A 563 -16.54 2.26 3.94
N ALA A 564 -16.18 1.99 5.20
CA ALA A 564 -16.38 0.67 5.80
C ALA A 564 -17.87 0.27 5.85
N GLU A 565 -18.77 1.21 6.16
CA GLU A 565 -20.21 0.99 6.18
C GLU A 565 -20.75 0.56 4.81
N GLN A 566 -20.35 1.25 3.74
CA GLN A 566 -20.74 0.88 2.38
C GLN A 566 -20.20 -0.50 1.98
N VAL A 567 -18.96 -0.82 2.36
CA VAL A 567 -18.35 -2.13 2.06
C VAL A 567 -19.04 -3.26 2.82
N VAL A 568 -19.45 -3.03 4.07
CA VAL A 568 -20.26 -3.99 4.84
C VAL A 568 -21.59 -4.27 4.15
N GLN A 569 -22.21 -3.28 3.51
CA GLN A 569 -23.42 -3.49 2.70
C GLN A 569 -23.17 -4.28 1.41
N LEU A 570 -21.92 -4.38 0.94
CA LEU A 570 -21.52 -5.16 -0.22
C LEU A 570 -21.13 -6.61 0.14
N LEU A 571 -20.89 -6.91 1.42
CA LEU A 571 -20.46 -8.23 1.87
C LEU A 571 -21.34 -9.39 1.38
N PRO A 572 -22.69 -9.29 1.34
CA PRO A 572 -23.50 -10.38 0.80
C PRO A 572 -23.10 -10.75 -0.63
N ALA A 573 -23.00 -9.75 -1.51
CA ALA A 573 -22.59 -9.95 -2.89
C ALA A 573 -21.14 -10.46 -3.01
N LEU A 574 -20.22 -9.93 -2.21
CA LEU A 574 -18.83 -10.42 -2.18
C LEU A 574 -18.75 -11.89 -1.76
N CYS A 575 -19.58 -12.32 -0.81
CA CYS A 575 -19.72 -13.73 -0.43
C CYS A 575 -20.28 -14.59 -1.57
N ASP A 576 -21.31 -14.11 -2.26
CA ASP A 576 -21.91 -14.85 -3.39
C ASP A 576 -20.87 -15.08 -4.50
N HIS A 577 -20.10 -14.04 -4.87
CA HIS A 577 -19.00 -14.15 -5.84
C HIS A 577 -17.86 -15.06 -5.36
N LEU A 578 -17.57 -15.05 -4.05
CA LEU A 578 -16.55 -15.91 -3.45
C LEU A 578 -16.97 -17.38 -3.48
N GLU A 579 -18.23 -17.66 -3.18
CA GLU A 579 -18.83 -18.99 -3.24
C GLU A 579 -18.88 -19.52 -4.68
N SER A 580 -19.26 -18.68 -5.65
CA SER A 580 -19.21 -19.03 -7.09
C SER A 580 -17.80 -19.35 -7.57
N THR A 581 -16.82 -18.53 -7.16
CA THR A 581 -15.41 -18.76 -7.50
C THR A 581 -14.87 -20.04 -6.85
N CYS A 582 -15.24 -20.31 -5.59
CA CYS A 582 -14.91 -21.55 -4.91
C CYS A 582 -15.51 -22.76 -5.64
N THR A 583 -16.78 -22.68 -6.04
CA THR A 583 -17.48 -23.74 -6.78
C THR A 583 -16.78 -24.04 -8.11
N TYR A 584 -16.34 -23.01 -8.84
CA TYR A 584 -15.54 -23.19 -10.06
C TYR A 584 -14.27 -24.03 -9.80
N PHE A 585 -13.49 -23.70 -8.77
CA PHE A 585 -12.28 -24.45 -8.43
C PHE A 585 -12.58 -25.85 -7.84
N GLN A 586 -13.73 -26.05 -7.19
CA GLN A 586 -14.18 -27.37 -6.75
C GLN A 586 -14.51 -28.28 -7.95
N SER A 587 -15.24 -27.78 -8.93
CA SER A 587 -15.51 -28.54 -10.17
C SER A 587 -14.22 -28.88 -10.90
N LEU A 588 -13.29 -27.92 -11.01
CA LEU A 588 -11.98 -28.16 -11.59
C LEU A 588 -11.16 -29.21 -10.79
N LEU A 589 -11.32 -29.28 -9.47
CA LEU A 589 -10.68 -30.28 -8.63
C LEU A 589 -11.23 -31.69 -8.86
N GLU A 590 -12.56 -31.82 -8.97
CA GLU A 590 -13.24 -33.09 -9.26
C GLU A 590 -12.85 -33.63 -10.63
N GLU A 591 -12.66 -32.76 -11.62
CA GLU A 591 -12.23 -33.12 -12.97
C GLU A 591 -10.76 -33.56 -13.06
N ASN A 592 -9.90 -33.15 -12.11
CA ASN A 592 -8.44 -33.30 -12.20
C ASN A 592 -7.82 -34.15 -11.07
N ASP A 593 -8.51 -35.22 -10.63
CA ASP A 593 -8.03 -36.18 -9.61
C ASP A 593 -7.52 -35.52 -8.30
N GLY A 594 -8.03 -34.33 -7.94
CA GLY A 594 -7.73 -33.64 -6.69
C GLY A 594 -6.50 -32.71 -6.68
N VAL A 595 -5.92 -32.36 -7.85
CA VAL A 595 -4.78 -31.42 -7.93
C VAL A 595 -5.25 -29.99 -8.28
N VAL A 596 -5.07 -29.02 -7.37
CA VAL A 596 -5.60 -27.64 -7.53
C VAL A 596 -4.71 -26.74 -8.40
N ASP A 597 -3.40 -26.98 -8.41
CA ASP A 597 -2.37 -26.02 -8.84
C ASP A 597 -1.60 -26.42 -10.12
N GLY A 598 -2.14 -27.35 -10.90
CA GLY A 598 -1.58 -27.72 -12.21
C GLY A 598 -2.01 -26.81 -13.37
N PRO A 599 -1.36 -26.94 -14.54
CA PRO A 599 -1.79 -26.28 -15.77
C PRO A 599 -3.00 -27.04 -16.38
N TRP A 600 -4.19 -26.45 -16.31
CA TRP A 600 -5.44 -27.10 -16.74
C TRP A 600 -6.28 -26.23 -17.68
N GLY A 601 -7.10 -26.87 -18.52
CA GLY A 601 -8.21 -26.25 -19.27
C GLY A 601 -7.86 -24.99 -20.06
N ASP A 602 -8.84 -24.07 -20.16
CA ASP A 602 -8.60 -22.70 -20.58
C ASP A 602 -7.77 -21.98 -19.49
N GLN A 603 -6.46 -21.97 -19.70
CA GLN A 603 -5.50 -21.36 -18.79
C GLN A 603 -5.80 -19.87 -18.57
N ALA A 604 -6.28 -19.15 -19.58
CA ALA A 604 -6.61 -17.72 -19.44
C ALA A 604 -7.82 -17.53 -18.50
N GLN A 605 -8.85 -18.35 -18.64
CA GLN A 605 -10.02 -18.32 -17.75
C GLN A 605 -9.66 -18.71 -16.32
N THR A 606 -8.84 -19.75 -16.13
CA THR A 606 -8.41 -20.20 -14.80
C THR A 606 -7.59 -19.13 -14.09
N GLU A 607 -6.69 -18.46 -14.82
CA GLU A 607 -5.90 -17.34 -14.30
C GLU A 607 -6.77 -16.15 -13.91
N LEU A 608 -7.78 -15.84 -14.72
CA LEU A 608 -8.75 -14.80 -14.45
C LEU A 608 -9.55 -15.09 -13.17
N MET A 609 -10.09 -16.30 -13.04
CA MET A 609 -10.82 -16.75 -11.85
C MET A 609 -9.94 -16.76 -10.59
N SER A 610 -8.67 -17.16 -10.72
CA SER A 610 -7.69 -17.12 -9.61
C SER A 610 -7.43 -15.69 -9.14
N ALA A 611 -7.32 -14.74 -10.09
CA ALA A 611 -7.19 -13.32 -9.78
C ALA A 611 -8.45 -12.76 -9.10
N VAL A 612 -9.65 -13.13 -9.56
CA VAL A 612 -10.93 -12.78 -8.91
C VAL A 612 -10.97 -13.29 -7.47
N PHE A 613 -10.66 -14.57 -7.26
CA PHE A 613 -10.62 -15.18 -5.92
C PHE A 613 -9.70 -14.41 -4.98
N SER A 614 -8.48 -14.11 -5.45
CA SER A 614 -7.50 -13.35 -4.69
C SER A 614 -8.00 -11.95 -4.33
N GLN A 615 -8.62 -11.23 -5.28
CA GLN A 615 -9.15 -9.89 -5.03
C GLN A 615 -10.35 -9.90 -4.06
N LEU A 616 -11.25 -10.88 -4.13
CA LEU A 616 -12.36 -11.01 -3.18
C LEU A 616 -11.84 -11.21 -1.74
N LEU A 617 -10.87 -12.11 -1.58
CA LEU A 617 -10.25 -12.39 -0.28
C LEU A 617 -9.46 -11.20 0.25
N GLN A 618 -8.76 -10.46 -0.61
CA GLN A 618 -8.08 -9.23 -0.22
C GLN A 618 -9.06 -8.15 0.25
N ALA A 619 -10.23 -8.04 -0.36
CA ALA A 619 -11.24 -7.05 0.05
C ALA A 619 -11.75 -7.36 1.46
N LEU A 620 -12.07 -8.63 1.72
CA LEU A 620 -12.44 -9.11 3.05
C LEU A 620 -11.29 -8.91 4.06
N ALA A 621 -10.05 -9.28 3.72
CA ALA A 621 -8.90 -9.12 4.59
C ALA A 621 -8.64 -7.65 4.96
N ARG A 622 -8.74 -6.73 4.00
CA ARG A 622 -8.59 -5.29 4.23
C ARG A 622 -9.69 -4.75 5.15
N LEU A 623 -10.94 -5.18 4.97
CA LEU A 623 -12.04 -4.81 5.85
C LEU A 623 -11.79 -5.31 7.28
N PHE A 624 -11.59 -6.62 7.47
CA PHE A 624 -11.49 -7.22 8.80
C PHE A 624 -10.21 -6.85 9.57
N SER A 625 -9.16 -6.43 8.86
CA SER A 625 -7.93 -5.91 9.48
C SER A 625 -7.99 -4.44 9.86
N TRP A 626 -9.07 -3.72 9.52
CA TRP A 626 -9.24 -2.30 9.87
C TRP A 626 -9.29 -2.09 11.40
N ASN A 627 -8.55 -1.07 11.86
CA ASN A 627 -8.48 -0.72 13.28
C ASN A 627 -9.68 0.10 13.77
N GLY A 628 -10.49 0.69 12.87
CA GLY A 628 -11.65 1.49 13.25
C GLY A 628 -12.76 0.72 13.94
N PHE A 629 -12.73 -0.62 13.90
CA PHE A 629 -13.66 -1.46 14.66
C PHE A 629 -13.51 -1.38 16.20
N ILE A 630 -12.44 -0.76 16.72
CA ILE A 630 -12.21 -0.67 18.17
C ILE A 630 -13.24 0.25 18.86
N GLY A 631 -13.73 1.29 18.18
CA GLY A 631 -14.70 2.24 18.73
C GLY A 631 -16.12 1.66 18.89
N SER A 632 -16.98 2.30 19.67
CA SER A 632 -18.34 1.81 19.95
C SER A 632 -19.23 1.70 18.70
N GLU A 633 -19.13 2.66 17.77
CA GLU A 633 -19.80 2.61 16.46
C GLU A 633 -19.17 1.53 15.57
N GLY A 634 -17.84 1.45 15.55
CA GLY A 634 -17.09 0.40 14.87
C GLY A 634 -17.47 -1.01 15.32
N GLN A 635 -17.75 -1.22 16.61
CA GLN A 635 -18.19 -2.51 17.14
C GLN A 635 -19.56 -2.94 16.59
N LYS A 636 -20.51 -2.00 16.42
CA LYS A 636 -21.80 -2.30 15.78
C LYS A 636 -21.60 -2.74 14.34
N LEU A 637 -20.75 -2.02 13.61
CA LEU A 637 -20.42 -2.32 12.22
C LEU A 637 -19.70 -3.67 12.07
N LEU A 638 -18.76 -3.98 12.98
CA LEU A 638 -18.11 -5.28 13.07
C LEU A 638 -19.13 -6.40 13.30
N GLN A 639 -20.06 -6.23 14.25
CA GLN A 639 -21.10 -7.22 14.52
C GLN A 639 -21.97 -7.46 13.28
N GLN A 640 -22.32 -6.41 12.53
CA GLN A 640 -23.03 -6.55 11.25
C GLN A 640 -22.21 -7.35 10.24
N ALA A 641 -20.93 -7.00 10.03
CA ALA A 641 -20.04 -7.68 9.09
C ALA A 641 -19.85 -9.17 9.41
N VAL A 642 -19.55 -9.50 10.67
CA VAL A 642 -19.36 -10.87 11.14
C VAL A 642 -20.67 -11.66 11.03
N SER A 643 -21.81 -11.04 11.36
CA SER A 643 -23.14 -11.69 11.25
C SER A 643 -23.50 -12.03 9.81
N THR A 644 -23.15 -11.18 8.84
CA THR A 644 -23.36 -11.46 7.40
C THR A 644 -22.62 -12.71 6.96
N LEU A 645 -21.34 -12.86 7.34
CA LEU A 645 -20.55 -14.05 6.99
C LEU A 645 -21.02 -15.29 7.77
N ALA A 646 -21.31 -15.15 9.06
CA ALA A 646 -21.80 -16.26 9.88
C ALA A 646 -23.14 -16.80 9.38
N GLY A 647 -24.02 -15.94 8.86
CA GLY A 647 -25.30 -16.31 8.27
C GLY A 647 -25.21 -17.20 7.03
N ARG A 648 -24.03 -17.28 6.38
CA ARG A 648 -23.78 -18.20 5.27
C ARG A 648 -23.62 -19.66 5.72
N MET A 649 -23.35 -19.89 7.01
CA MET A 649 -23.36 -21.24 7.58
C MET A 649 -24.79 -21.67 7.94
N LYS A 650 -25.18 -22.90 7.57
CA LYS A 650 -26.46 -23.48 8.01
C LYS A 650 -26.42 -23.74 9.53
N VAL A 651 -26.93 -22.80 10.33
CA VAL A 651 -27.05 -22.97 11.78
C VAL A 651 -28.48 -23.44 12.13
N SER A 652 -28.58 -24.58 12.79
CA SER A 652 -29.81 -25.11 13.38
C SER A 652 -30.29 -24.21 14.53
N SER A 653 -31.30 -23.38 14.27
CA SER A 653 -32.36 -22.93 15.20
C SER A 653 -32.03 -22.23 16.55
N THR A 654 -32.50 -20.98 16.68
CA THR A 654 -33.31 -20.43 17.80
C THR A 654 -32.68 -20.03 19.15
N THR A 655 -31.41 -19.64 19.22
CA THR A 655 -30.86 -18.94 20.41
C THR A 655 -30.09 -17.69 20.02
N GLN A 656 -30.14 -16.64 20.85
CA GLN A 656 -29.28 -15.46 20.72
C GLN A 656 -27.82 -15.94 20.67
N THR A 657 -27.20 -15.85 19.50
CA THR A 657 -25.79 -16.18 19.28
C THR A 657 -24.93 -15.11 19.94
N SER A 658 -23.99 -15.52 20.80
CA SER A 658 -23.02 -14.59 21.34
C SER A 658 -22.10 -14.07 20.23
N THR A 659 -21.50 -12.88 20.40
CA THR A 659 -20.50 -12.35 19.46
C THR A 659 -19.36 -13.36 19.22
N GLN A 660 -18.96 -14.11 20.24
CA GLN A 660 -17.93 -15.15 20.12
C GLN A 660 -18.39 -16.33 19.26
N ASP A 661 -19.67 -16.73 19.35
CA ASP A 661 -20.24 -17.78 18.49
C ASP A 661 -20.33 -17.29 17.04
N THR A 662 -20.72 -16.03 16.82
CA THR A 662 -20.76 -15.43 15.49
C THR A 662 -19.36 -15.44 14.85
N ILE A 663 -18.33 -15.01 15.59
CA ILE A 663 -16.93 -15.03 15.13
C ILE A 663 -16.46 -16.46 14.82
N SER A 664 -16.85 -17.44 15.64
CA SER A 664 -16.52 -18.84 15.41
C SER A 664 -17.17 -19.39 14.14
N HIS A 665 -18.42 -19.01 13.83
CA HIS A 665 -19.08 -19.36 12.58
C HIS A 665 -18.45 -18.65 11.37
N THR A 666 -18.10 -17.37 11.50
CA THR A 666 -17.36 -16.62 10.46
C THR A 666 -16.01 -17.27 10.16
N PHE A 667 -15.26 -17.66 11.19
CA PHE A 667 -13.98 -18.37 11.02
C PHE A 667 -14.16 -19.68 10.24
N ARG A 668 -15.17 -20.49 10.60
CA ARG A 668 -15.48 -21.74 9.88
C ARG A 668 -15.93 -21.52 8.44
N TYR A 669 -16.69 -20.46 8.18
CA TYR A 669 -17.07 -20.10 6.81
C TYR A 669 -15.82 -19.83 5.95
N VAL A 670 -14.87 -19.04 6.46
CA VAL A 670 -13.62 -18.75 5.75
C VAL A 670 -12.73 -20.00 5.63
N GLU A 671 -12.70 -20.86 6.65
CA GLU A 671 -11.97 -22.13 6.66
C GLU A 671 -12.34 -23.05 5.48
N ASN A 672 -13.61 -23.04 5.05
CA ASN A 672 -14.09 -23.89 3.95
C ASN A 672 -13.44 -23.58 2.58
N PHE A 673 -12.80 -22.42 2.42
CA PHE A 673 -12.14 -22.03 1.18
C PHE A 673 -10.67 -22.46 1.08
N LEU A 674 -10.07 -22.96 2.18
CA LEU A 674 -8.63 -23.28 2.20
C LEU A 674 -8.25 -24.43 1.26
N THR A 675 -9.11 -25.43 1.14
CA THR A 675 -8.84 -26.62 0.31
C THR A 675 -8.92 -26.33 -1.19
N THR A 676 -9.69 -25.32 -1.58
CA THR A 676 -9.96 -24.95 -2.98
C THR A 676 -9.10 -23.80 -3.47
N ALA A 677 -8.25 -23.23 -2.60
CA ALA A 677 -7.39 -22.12 -2.95
C ALA A 677 -6.35 -22.53 -4.01
N PRO A 678 -6.28 -21.82 -5.16
CA PRO A 678 -5.50 -22.25 -6.33
C PRO A 678 -4.01 -21.94 -6.23
N THR A 679 -3.59 -20.98 -5.41
CA THR A 679 -2.19 -20.55 -5.30
C THR A 679 -1.76 -20.35 -3.86
N LEU A 680 -0.44 -20.35 -3.61
CA LEU A 680 0.10 -20.05 -2.28
C LEU A 680 -0.33 -18.65 -1.81
N SER A 681 -0.27 -17.65 -2.70
CA SER A 681 -0.63 -16.26 -2.34
C SER A 681 -2.10 -16.12 -1.94
N THR A 682 -3.02 -16.82 -2.64
CA THR A 682 -4.45 -16.80 -2.29
C THR A 682 -4.67 -17.46 -0.92
N THR A 683 -4.00 -18.58 -0.68
CA THR A 683 -4.05 -19.32 0.59
C THR A 683 -3.50 -18.50 1.76
N VAL A 684 -2.39 -17.78 1.54
CA VAL A 684 -1.84 -16.84 2.53
C VAL A 684 -2.82 -15.71 2.85
N CYS A 685 -3.55 -15.21 1.85
CA CYS A 685 -4.59 -14.20 2.09
C CYS A 685 -5.73 -14.74 2.97
N LEU A 686 -6.14 -16.00 2.77
CA LEU A 686 -7.12 -16.67 3.65
C LEU A 686 -6.63 -16.77 5.08
N ILE A 687 -5.38 -17.20 5.30
CA ILE A 687 -4.80 -17.27 6.66
C ILE A 687 -4.74 -15.88 7.30
N ARG A 688 -4.36 -14.83 6.56
CA ARG A 688 -4.38 -13.45 7.07
C ARG A 688 -5.78 -13.00 7.48
N LEU A 689 -6.79 -13.34 6.68
CA LEU A 689 -8.19 -13.06 7.00
C LEU A 689 -8.64 -13.83 8.26
N MET A 690 -8.31 -15.11 8.37
CA MET A 690 -8.64 -15.93 9.54
C MET A 690 -8.01 -15.39 10.83
N VAL A 691 -6.73 -15.00 10.78
CA VAL A 691 -6.04 -14.32 11.90
C VAL A 691 -6.74 -13.01 12.24
N SER A 692 -7.07 -12.20 11.24
CA SER A 692 -7.74 -10.91 11.47
C SER A 692 -9.10 -11.09 12.12
N ILE A 693 -9.86 -12.14 11.74
CA ILE A 693 -11.16 -12.48 12.34
C ILE A 693 -10.97 -12.99 13.78
N SER A 694 -9.99 -13.87 14.04
CA SER A 694 -9.75 -14.39 15.39
C SER A 694 -9.41 -13.29 16.38
N ASP A 695 -8.63 -12.29 15.95
CA ASP A 695 -8.21 -11.15 16.76
C ASP A 695 -9.37 -10.21 17.14
N LYS A 696 -10.52 -10.31 16.47
CA LYS A 696 -11.74 -9.57 16.86
C LYS A 696 -12.55 -10.27 17.95
N GLY A 697 -12.24 -11.53 18.25
CA GLY A 697 -12.92 -12.31 19.28
C GLY A 697 -12.47 -11.97 20.69
N SER A 698 -13.33 -12.26 21.66
CA SER A 698 -13.00 -12.18 23.10
C SER A 698 -12.00 -13.27 23.53
N GLN A 699 -11.95 -14.39 22.79
CA GLN A 699 -11.05 -15.52 23.03
C GLN A 699 -10.32 -15.89 21.72
N PRO A 700 -9.27 -15.16 21.32
CA PRO A 700 -8.53 -15.45 20.09
C PRO A 700 -7.78 -16.80 20.16
N GLU A 701 -7.29 -17.18 21.35
CA GLU A 701 -6.45 -18.37 21.56
C GLU A 701 -7.12 -19.68 21.15
N GLN A 702 -8.46 -19.75 21.17
CA GLN A 702 -9.21 -20.96 20.79
C GLN A 702 -8.99 -21.37 19.31
N PHE A 703 -8.54 -20.43 18.47
CA PHE A 703 -8.31 -20.65 17.05
C PHE A 703 -6.87 -21.07 16.74
N ASN A 704 -5.95 -20.96 17.71
CA ASN A 704 -4.52 -21.12 17.48
C ASN A 704 -4.16 -22.50 16.90
N SER A 705 -4.71 -23.56 17.50
CA SER A 705 -4.47 -24.95 17.06
C SER A 705 -4.86 -25.15 15.59
N LYS A 706 -6.03 -24.64 15.16
CA LYS A 706 -6.48 -24.71 13.77
C LYS A 706 -5.60 -23.88 12.83
N ILE A 707 -5.22 -22.67 13.21
CA ILE A 707 -4.33 -21.82 12.40
C ILE A 707 -2.97 -22.52 12.21
N ALA A 708 -2.42 -23.14 13.26
CA ALA A 708 -1.19 -23.92 13.20
C ALA A 708 -1.33 -25.15 12.28
N GLU A 709 -2.45 -25.90 12.37
CA GLU A 709 -2.73 -27.05 11.50
C GLU A 709 -2.81 -26.65 10.01
N HIS A 710 -3.53 -25.58 9.70
CA HIS A 710 -3.68 -25.09 8.33
C HIS A 710 -2.36 -24.60 7.75
N THR A 711 -1.61 -23.80 8.52
CA THR A 711 -0.28 -23.33 8.09
C THR A 711 0.72 -24.47 7.95
N GLN A 712 0.65 -25.51 8.78
CA GLN A 712 1.44 -26.72 8.60
C GLN A 712 1.07 -27.45 7.30
N THR A 713 -0.22 -27.59 7.01
CA THR A 713 -0.71 -28.22 5.77
C THR A 713 -0.21 -27.48 4.54
N ILE A 714 -0.19 -26.13 4.58
CA ILE A 714 0.36 -25.29 3.51
C ILE A 714 1.85 -25.56 3.28
N LEU A 715 2.64 -25.73 4.35
CA LEU A 715 4.07 -26.04 4.25
C LEU A 715 4.34 -27.45 3.72
N LYS A 716 3.43 -28.38 3.98
CA LYS A 716 3.49 -29.79 3.55
C LYS A 716 2.91 -30.03 2.14
N ARG A 717 2.27 -29.03 1.54
CA ARG A 717 1.74 -29.08 0.18
C ARG A 717 2.78 -28.63 -0.84
N GLU A 718 2.84 -29.31 -1.98
CA GLU A 718 3.58 -28.85 -3.15
C GLU A 718 2.76 -27.77 -3.88
N TRP A 719 3.41 -26.66 -4.26
CA TRP A 719 2.78 -25.55 -4.96
C TRP A 719 3.41 -25.38 -6.34
N ILE A 720 2.61 -25.61 -7.38
CA ILE A 720 2.99 -25.57 -8.78
C ILE A 720 2.45 -24.27 -9.41
N GLY A 721 3.29 -23.62 -10.19
CA GLY A 721 2.98 -22.39 -10.92
C GLY A 721 2.54 -22.67 -12.35
N LYS A 722 2.24 -21.58 -13.06
CA LYS A 722 1.71 -21.59 -14.44
C LYS A 722 2.58 -22.30 -15.48
N ASP A 723 3.88 -22.40 -15.22
CA ASP A 723 4.87 -23.06 -16.07
C ASP A 723 5.00 -24.56 -15.75
N GLY A 724 4.13 -25.10 -14.89
CA GLY A 724 4.23 -26.47 -14.37
C GLY A 724 5.45 -26.66 -13.46
N GLN A 725 6.16 -25.59 -13.10
CA GLN A 725 7.28 -25.63 -12.15
C GLN A 725 6.82 -25.15 -10.79
N ARG A 726 7.56 -25.51 -9.75
CA ARG A 726 7.29 -25.02 -8.40
C ARG A 726 7.32 -23.50 -8.34
N GLU A 727 6.37 -22.92 -7.61
CA GLU A 727 6.31 -21.49 -7.39
C GLU A 727 7.61 -20.97 -6.75
N LYS A 728 8.18 -19.92 -7.35
CA LYS A 728 9.47 -19.31 -6.97
C LYS A 728 9.39 -17.80 -7.05
N GLY A 729 10.35 -17.13 -6.42
CA GLY A 729 10.54 -15.68 -6.52
C GLY A 729 10.29 -14.93 -5.21
N ALA A 730 10.40 -13.61 -5.27
CA ALA A 730 10.34 -12.75 -4.08
C ALA A 730 8.99 -12.82 -3.36
N LYS A 731 7.88 -12.87 -4.12
CA LYS A 731 6.53 -12.95 -3.57
C LYS A 731 6.27 -14.29 -2.86
N CYS A 732 6.62 -15.41 -3.50
CA CYS A 732 6.58 -16.74 -2.87
C CYS A 732 7.41 -16.76 -1.57
N ASN A 733 8.62 -16.19 -1.56
CA ASN A 733 9.44 -16.10 -0.34
C ASN A 733 8.80 -15.25 0.77
N GLU A 734 8.12 -14.16 0.44
CA GLU A 734 7.39 -13.33 1.41
C GLU A 734 6.20 -14.10 2.00
N ASP A 735 5.45 -14.79 1.14
CA ASP A 735 4.29 -15.59 1.53
C ASP A 735 4.70 -16.79 2.39
N LEU A 736 5.77 -17.51 2.03
CA LEU A 736 6.36 -18.55 2.86
C LEU A 736 6.86 -18.01 4.19
N GLN A 737 7.49 -16.83 4.21
CA GLN A 737 7.94 -16.21 5.47
C GLN A 737 6.77 -15.96 6.41
N PHE A 738 5.64 -15.47 5.87
CA PHE A 738 4.42 -15.28 6.64
C PHE A 738 3.88 -16.61 7.16
N VAL A 739 3.71 -17.63 6.30
CA VAL A 739 3.19 -18.95 6.71
C VAL A 739 4.06 -19.58 7.78
N LEU A 740 5.38 -19.55 7.62
CA LEU A 740 6.33 -20.10 8.59
C LEU A 740 6.24 -19.40 9.93
N LYS A 741 6.18 -18.07 9.92
CA LYS A 741 6.08 -17.30 11.15
C LYS A 741 4.75 -17.60 11.85
N THR A 742 3.64 -17.58 11.12
CA THR A 742 2.31 -17.91 11.66
C THR A 742 2.25 -19.35 12.18
N PHE A 743 2.82 -20.33 11.46
CA PHE A 743 2.90 -21.71 11.94
C PHE A 743 3.59 -21.79 13.30
N LEU A 744 4.75 -21.15 13.43
CA LEU A 744 5.51 -21.18 14.68
C LEU A 744 4.86 -20.34 15.79
N ASP A 745 4.23 -19.20 15.46
CA ASP A 745 3.60 -18.30 16.43
C ASP A 745 2.38 -18.94 17.11
N TYR A 746 1.60 -19.70 16.35
CA TYR A 746 0.33 -20.29 16.79
C TYR A 746 0.43 -21.76 17.24
N SER A 747 1.59 -22.40 17.07
CA SER A 747 1.83 -23.77 17.56
C SER A 747 1.95 -23.81 19.09
N GLU A 748 1.39 -24.84 19.73
CA GLU A 748 1.46 -25.03 21.18
C GLU A 748 2.91 -25.23 21.68
N ASP A 749 3.70 -26.05 20.99
CA ASP A 749 5.12 -26.26 21.30
C ASP A 749 6.03 -25.77 20.16
N LYS A 750 6.27 -24.46 20.18
CA LYS A 750 7.13 -23.78 19.20
C LYS A 750 8.54 -24.38 19.11
N LEU A 751 9.12 -24.77 20.25
CA LEU A 751 10.48 -25.33 20.29
C LEU A 751 10.54 -26.67 19.58
N SER A 752 9.56 -27.55 19.83
CA SER A 752 9.44 -28.84 19.14
C SER A 752 9.26 -28.67 17.63
N CYS A 753 8.44 -27.70 17.18
CA CYS A 753 8.27 -27.40 15.76
C CYS A 753 9.57 -26.95 15.08
N ILE A 754 10.33 -26.05 15.73
CA ILE A 754 11.63 -25.60 15.22
C ILE A 754 12.63 -26.76 15.20
N GLU A 755 12.63 -27.60 16.24
CA GLU A 755 13.48 -28.79 16.29
C GLU A 755 13.19 -29.73 15.12
N HIS A 756 11.92 -30.08 14.90
CA HIS A 756 11.52 -30.99 13.82
C HIS A 756 11.92 -30.44 12.44
N LEU A 757 11.74 -29.14 12.19
CA LEU A 757 12.20 -28.51 10.95
C LEU A 757 13.73 -28.62 10.80
N ALA A 758 14.49 -28.47 11.89
CA ALA A 758 15.94 -28.52 11.88
C ALA A 758 16.51 -29.94 11.76
N THR A 759 15.85 -30.94 12.35
CA THR A 759 16.34 -32.33 12.43
C THR A 759 15.75 -33.26 11.39
N VAL A 760 14.61 -32.91 10.78
CA VAL A 760 13.96 -33.71 9.73
C VAL A 760 13.96 -32.94 8.41
N GLY A 761 13.35 -31.75 8.37
CA GLY A 761 13.17 -31.02 7.12
C GLY A 761 14.48 -30.62 6.43
N ILE A 762 15.42 -30.02 7.18
CA ILE A 762 16.70 -29.59 6.59
C ILE A 762 17.56 -30.78 6.15
N PRO A 763 17.74 -31.86 6.95
CA PRO A 763 18.47 -33.05 6.50
C PRO A 763 17.88 -33.69 5.24
N GLU A 764 16.56 -33.83 5.13
CA GLU A 764 15.92 -34.34 3.90
C GLU A 764 16.26 -33.48 2.68
N LEU A 765 16.31 -32.15 2.83
CA LEU A 765 16.72 -31.24 1.75
C LEU A 765 18.21 -31.40 1.37
N VAL A 766 19.07 -31.67 2.36
CA VAL A 766 20.51 -31.88 2.13
C VAL A 766 20.74 -33.16 1.32
N GLU A 767 19.97 -34.21 1.62
CA GLU A 767 19.99 -35.50 0.94
C GLU A 767 19.30 -35.47 -0.44
N ALA A 768 18.38 -34.52 -0.66
CA ALA A 768 17.70 -34.34 -1.93
C ALA A 768 18.61 -33.81 -3.06
N ASP A 769 18.24 -34.15 -4.30
CA ASP A 769 18.92 -33.70 -5.52
C ASP A 769 19.05 -32.18 -5.61
N LYS A 770 19.90 -31.69 -6.54
CA LYS A 770 20.14 -30.24 -6.72
C LYS A 770 18.84 -29.43 -6.92
N ASN A 771 17.81 -30.03 -7.50
CA ASN A 771 16.49 -29.44 -7.72
C ASN A 771 15.38 -30.02 -6.82
N GLY A 772 15.74 -30.85 -5.83
CA GLY A 772 14.80 -31.50 -4.92
C GLY A 772 14.36 -30.61 -3.74
N CYS A 773 13.53 -31.18 -2.89
CA CYS A 773 12.99 -30.57 -1.68
C CYS A 773 13.00 -31.55 -0.51
N SER A 774 12.63 -31.06 0.67
CA SER A 774 12.27 -31.95 1.78
C SER A 774 11.03 -32.79 1.40
N ASN A 775 11.05 -34.07 1.77
CA ASN A 775 9.93 -34.99 1.56
C ASN A 775 8.76 -34.62 2.47
N THR A 776 9.06 -34.22 3.71
CA THR A 776 8.06 -33.80 4.69
C THR A 776 7.52 -32.39 4.39
N TYR A 777 8.38 -31.48 3.93
CA TYR A 777 8.01 -30.09 3.62
C TYR A 777 8.40 -29.74 2.17
N PRO A 778 7.55 -30.02 1.17
CA PRO A 778 7.84 -29.72 -0.23
C PRO A 778 8.13 -28.24 -0.52
N THR A 779 7.61 -27.33 0.32
CA THR A 779 7.92 -25.89 0.29
C THR A 779 9.35 -25.54 0.69
N LEU A 780 10.05 -26.44 1.40
CA LEU A 780 11.45 -26.30 1.77
C LEU A 780 12.35 -26.81 0.63
N THR A 781 12.88 -25.85 -0.12
CA THR A 781 13.78 -26.05 -1.26
C THR A 781 15.10 -25.32 -1.01
N ARG A 782 16.13 -25.55 -1.84
CA ARG A 782 17.39 -24.80 -1.75
C ARG A 782 17.21 -23.28 -1.92
N GLN A 783 16.16 -22.86 -2.62
CA GLN A 783 15.85 -21.43 -2.86
C GLN A 783 15.10 -20.80 -1.69
N SER A 784 14.17 -21.53 -1.07
CA SER A 784 13.40 -21.06 0.09
C SER A 784 14.11 -21.28 1.43
N LEU A 785 15.17 -22.10 1.49
CA LEU A 785 15.93 -22.39 2.71
C LEU A 785 16.38 -21.12 3.46
N GLY A 786 16.76 -20.05 2.76
CA GLY A 786 17.11 -18.76 3.38
C GLY A 786 15.97 -18.16 4.21
N VAL A 787 14.73 -18.34 3.77
CA VAL A 787 13.52 -17.87 4.47
C VAL A 787 13.27 -18.72 5.72
N PHE A 788 13.30 -20.06 5.58
CA PHE A 788 13.15 -21.00 6.69
C PHE A 788 14.22 -20.77 7.77
N TYR A 789 15.48 -20.69 7.37
CA TYR A 789 16.60 -20.48 8.29
C TYR A 789 16.44 -19.19 9.10
N ARG A 790 16.09 -18.09 8.43
CA ARG A 790 15.87 -16.80 9.08
C ARG A 790 14.65 -16.82 10.02
N ALA A 791 13.55 -17.45 9.61
CA ALA A 791 12.35 -17.56 10.42
C ALA A 791 12.63 -18.39 11.70
N MET A 792 13.24 -19.57 11.55
CA MET A 792 13.59 -20.45 12.66
C MET A 792 14.57 -19.82 13.64
N THR A 793 15.64 -19.17 13.16
CA THR A 793 16.61 -18.51 14.03
C THR A 793 16.03 -17.29 14.75
N SER A 794 15.15 -16.54 14.09
CA SER A 794 14.44 -15.43 14.71
C SER A 794 13.45 -15.90 15.77
N GLU A 795 12.67 -16.94 15.47
CA GLU A 795 11.61 -17.44 16.37
C GLU A 795 12.19 -18.19 17.56
N LEU A 796 13.32 -18.87 17.39
CA LEU A 796 14.07 -19.44 18.51
C LEU A 796 14.43 -18.37 19.55
N VAL A 797 14.81 -17.16 19.11
CA VAL A 797 15.11 -16.03 19.99
C VAL A 797 13.84 -15.54 20.72
N VAL A 798 12.68 -15.60 20.09
CA VAL A 798 11.39 -15.28 20.73
C VAL A 798 11.08 -16.33 21.80
N CYS A 799 11.14 -17.61 21.44
CA CYS A 799 10.87 -18.73 22.35
C CYS A 799 11.71 -18.69 23.63
N VAL A 800 13.01 -18.37 23.52
CA VAL A 800 13.88 -18.31 24.70
C VAL A 800 13.64 -17.09 25.59
N LYS A 801 13.12 -15.98 25.04
CA LYS A 801 12.75 -14.80 25.84
C LYS A 801 11.57 -15.07 26.76
N ASP A 802 10.71 -15.99 26.35
CA ASP A 802 9.52 -16.43 27.09
C ASP A 802 9.85 -17.46 28.18
N ILE A 803 11.09 -17.96 28.25
CA ILE A 803 11.53 -18.84 29.34
C ILE A 803 11.84 -17.97 30.58
N PRO A 804 11.07 -18.10 31.68
CA PRO A 804 11.31 -17.30 32.87
C PRO A 804 12.65 -17.63 33.54
N THR A 805 13.31 -16.63 34.12
CA THR A 805 14.59 -16.81 34.86
C THR A 805 14.43 -17.65 36.12
N GLY A 806 13.24 -17.64 36.71
CA GLY A 806 12.94 -18.33 37.96
C GLY A 806 13.53 -17.72 39.21
N LYS A 807 13.10 -18.23 40.37
CA LYS A 807 13.66 -17.96 41.70
C LYS A 807 14.16 -19.26 42.34
N VAL A 808 15.12 -19.14 43.26
CA VAL A 808 15.66 -20.27 44.06
C VAL A 808 14.54 -20.99 44.85
N SER A 809 13.50 -20.27 45.24
CA SER A 809 12.33 -20.79 45.96
C SER A 809 11.33 -21.58 45.11
N ASP A 810 11.51 -21.61 43.78
CA ASP A 810 10.57 -22.29 42.88
C ASP A 810 10.61 -23.81 43.09
N ALA A 811 9.48 -24.47 42.90
CA ALA A 811 9.39 -25.93 43.04
C ALA A 811 10.40 -26.64 42.12
N ALA A 812 11.05 -27.70 42.61
CA ALA A 812 12.08 -28.44 41.87
C ALA A 812 11.61 -28.89 40.47
N LYS A 813 10.33 -29.28 40.33
CA LYS A 813 9.74 -29.65 39.03
C LYS A 813 9.81 -28.51 38.01
N VAL A 814 9.50 -27.28 38.42
CA VAL A 814 9.51 -26.09 37.55
C VAL A 814 10.95 -25.70 37.18
N GLN A 815 11.89 -25.87 38.11
CA GLN A 815 13.32 -25.63 37.84
C GLN A 815 13.88 -26.62 36.80
N VAL A 816 13.53 -27.91 36.92
CA VAL A 816 13.91 -28.95 35.94
C VAL A 816 13.26 -28.71 34.58
N GLU A 817 11.98 -28.33 34.55
CA GLU A 817 11.28 -28.02 33.30
C GLU A 817 11.94 -26.86 32.54
N ARG A 818 12.36 -25.79 33.25
CA ARG A 818 13.09 -24.68 32.63
C ARG A 818 14.45 -25.10 32.12
N LEU A 819 15.20 -25.90 32.89
CA LEU A 819 16.48 -26.45 32.43
C LEU A 819 16.29 -27.29 31.16
N PHE A 820 15.25 -28.11 31.12
CA PHE A 820 14.89 -28.92 29.96
C PHE A 820 14.57 -28.07 28.72
N ARG A 821 13.74 -27.02 28.86
CA ARG A 821 13.45 -26.08 27.77
C ARG A 821 14.71 -25.37 27.26
N TRP A 822 15.61 -24.95 28.14
CA TRP A 822 16.90 -24.37 27.76
C TRP A 822 17.81 -25.39 27.05
N SER A 823 17.85 -26.64 27.50
CA SER A 823 18.60 -27.72 26.84
C SER A 823 18.13 -27.94 25.40
N ILE A 824 16.81 -27.99 25.17
CA ILE A 824 16.24 -28.08 23.82
C ILE A 824 16.63 -26.85 22.99
N ALA A 825 16.44 -25.64 23.53
CA ALA A 825 16.75 -24.41 22.81
C ALA A 825 18.24 -24.33 22.40
N VAL A 826 19.16 -24.73 23.30
CA VAL A 826 20.60 -24.77 23.01
C VAL A 826 20.93 -25.85 21.98
N ARG A 827 20.27 -27.00 22.00
CA ARG A 827 20.41 -28.05 20.97
C ARG A 827 19.97 -27.55 19.60
N ILE A 828 18.79 -26.94 19.50
CA ILE A 828 18.29 -26.33 18.26
C ILE A 828 19.25 -25.25 17.77
N PHE A 829 19.68 -24.36 18.66
CA PHE A 829 20.65 -23.32 18.36
C PHE A 829 21.95 -23.92 17.79
N HIS A 830 22.46 -24.98 18.40
CA HIS A 830 23.65 -25.68 17.94
C HIS A 830 23.49 -26.27 16.53
N ILE A 831 22.34 -26.88 16.25
CA ILE A 831 22.05 -27.40 14.91
C ILE A 831 22.03 -26.25 13.89
N LEU A 832 21.25 -25.18 14.17
CA LEU A 832 21.11 -24.04 13.27
C LEU A 832 22.44 -23.31 13.00
N ILE A 833 23.31 -23.16 13.99
CA ILE A 833 24.63 -22.55 13.80
C ILE A 833 25.54 -23.46 12.96
N ASN A 834 25.51 -24.78 13.17
CA ASN A 834 26.34 -25.69 12.38
C ASN A 834 25.86 -25.86 10.94
N LEU A 835 24.57 -25.65 10.64
CA LEU A 835 24.05 -25.69 9.28
C LEU A 835 24.71 -24.67 8.35
N VAL A 836 25.22 -23.56 8.88
CA VAL A 836 25.97 -22.56 8.09
C VAL A 836 27.25 -23.15 7.48
N LYS A 837 27.79 -24.23 8.04
CA LYS A 837 28.94 -24.94 7.44
C LYS A 837 28.57 -25.64 6.13
N ALA A 838 27.33 -26.10 6.01
CA ALA A 838 26.79 -26.69 4.79
C ALA A 838 26.24 -25.62 3.82
N PHE A 839 25.89 -24.44 4.33
CA PHE A 839 25.32 -23.33 3.57
C PHE A 839 26.00 -21.99 3.94
N ASP A 840 26.98 -21.57 3.15
CA ASP A 840 27.86 -20.42 3.42
C ASP A 840 27.38 -19.08 2.82
N GLY A 841 26.17 -19.06 2.24
CA GLY A 841 25.57 -17.86 1.67
C GLY A 841 25.40 -16.72 2.68
N ARG A 842 25.52 -15.48 2.18
CA ARG A 842 25.40 -14.22 2.97
C ARG A 842 24.17 -14.16 3.89
N VAL A 843 23.03 -14.69 3.43
CA VAL A 843 21.76 -14.70 4.16
C VAL A 843 21.87 -15.52 5.46
N TYR A 844 22.53 -16.67 5.40
CA TYR A 844 22.71 -17.57 6.54
C TYR A 844 23.69 -16.98 7.55
N LEU A 845 24.84 -16.49 7.08
CA LEU A 845 25.85 -15.85 7.92
C LEU A 845 25.28 -14.62 8.65
N GLY A 846 24.56 -13.75 7.93
CA GLY A 846 23.94 -12.57 8.51
C GLY A 846 22.87 -12.91 9.56
N ALA A 847 22.02 -13.91 9.29
CA ALA A 847 21.01 -14.37 10.25
C ALA A 847 21.65 -15.03 11.48
N ALA A 848 22.64 -15.92 11.29
CA ALA A 848 23.36 -16.59 12.37
C ALA A 848 24.08 -15.59 13.30
N GLN A 849 24.75 -14.58 12.74
CA GLN A 849 25.41 -13.53 13.51
C GLN A 849 24.42 -12.65 14.26
N LYS A 850 23.35 -12.19 13.59
CA LYS A 850 22.36 -11.30 14.20
C LYS A 850 21.56 -12.01 15.31
N TYR A 851 20.87 -13.09 14.97
CA TYR A 851 19.99 -13.79 15.91
C TYR A 851 20.78 -14.64 16.90
N GLY A 852 21.93 -15.20 16.50
CA GLY A 852 22.78 -15.92 17.45
C GLY A 852 23.35 -15.00 18.53
N ARG A 853 23.69 -13.75 18.21
CA ARG A 853 24.05 -12.76 19.22
C ARG A 853 22.91 -12.53 20.20
N MET A 854 21.71 -12.26 19.69
CA MET A 854 20.52 -12.04 20.52
C MET A 854 20.19 -13.26 21.39
N PHE A 855 20.37 -14.48 20.87
CA PHE A 855 20.21 -15.71 21.63
C PHE A 855 21.17 -15.76 22.83
N VAL A 856 22.46 -15.51 22.59
CA VAL A 856 23.49 -15.54 23.65
C VAL A 856 23.26 -14.41 24.67
N GLU A 857 22.83 -13.22 24.23
CA GLU A 857 22.44 -12.12 25.13
C GLU A 857 21.27 -12.52 26.05
N VAL A 858 20.22 -13.16 25.50
CA VAL A 858 19.09 -13.65 26.29
C VAL A 858 19.52 -14.78 27.21
N PHE A 859 20.36 -15.70 26.75
CA PHE A 859 20.92 -16.77 27.58
C PHE A 859 21.73 -16.21 28.76
N LEU A 860 22.56 -15.20 28.54
CA LEU A 860 23.33 -14.53 29.61
C LEU A 860 22.40 -13.91 30.66
N ARG A 861 21.30 -13.29 30.22
CA ARG A 861 20.35 -12.61 31.10
C ARG A 861 19.39 -13.56 31.82
N GLN A 862 18.94 -14.63 31.15
CA GLN A 862 17.85 -15.49 31.62
C GLN A 862 18.26 -16.94 31.84
N GLY A 863 19.10 -17.50 30.96
CA GLY A 863 19.60 -18.87 31.06
C GLY A 863 20.62 -19.05 32.19
N MET A 864 21.62 -18.16 32.31
CA MET A 864 22.64 -18.26 33.35
C MET A 864 22.06 -18.25 34.78
N PRO A 865 21.08 -17.39 35.15
CA PRO A 865 20.40 -17.50 36.45
C PRO A 865 19.70 -18.84 36.69
N VAL A 866 19.07 -19.43 35.65
CA VAL A 866 18.47 -20.76 35.77
C VAL A 866 19.55 -21.79 36.09
N LEU A 867 20.69 -21.73 35.39
CA LEU A 867 21.81 -22.63 35.62
C LEU A 867 22.39 -22.48 37.03
N ASP A 868 22.58 -21.25 37.53
CA ASP A 868 23.09 -21.02 38.89
C ASP A 868 22.21 -21.70 39.96
N ASN A 869 20.89 -21.66 39.78
CA ASN A 869 19.91 -22.22 40.72
C ASN A 869 19.93 -23.75 40.75
N VAL A 870 20.15 -24.40 39.60
CA VAL A 870 20.06 -25.87 39.45
C VAL A 870 21.41 -26.57 39.37
N PHE A 871 22.53 -25.82 39.33
CA PHE A 871 23.86 -26.39 39.13
C PHE A 871 24.23 -27.47 40.15
N LYS A 872 23.85 -27.26 41.42
CA LYS A 872 24.18 -28.18 42.52
C LYS A 872 23.40 -29.49 42.43
N THR A 873 22.20 -29.47 41.84
CA THR A 873 21.29 -30.62 41.77
C THR A 873 21.33 -31.34 40.42
N HIS A 874 21.63 -30.64 39.32
CA HIS A 874 21.63 -31.15 37.95
C HIS A 874 22.95 -30.87 37.21
N LYS A 875 24.08 -31.14 37.86
CA LYS A 875 25.42 -30.76 37.38
C LYS A 875 25.74 -31.30 35.97
N ASP A 876 25.40 -32.55 35.68
CA ASP A 876 25.70 -33.19 34.40
C ASP A 876 24.88 -32.59 33.25
N ASP A 877 23.60 -32.32 33.49
CA ASP A 877 22.71 -31.67 32.52
C ASP A 877 23.19 -30.25 32.20
N VAL A 878 23.58 -29.49 33.23
CA VAL A 878 24.13 -28.14 33.06
C VAL A 878 25.47 -28.18 32.31
N HIS A 879 26.34 -29.14 32.62
CA HIS A 879 27.62 -29.31 31.93
C HIS A 879 27.43 -29.62 30.45
N SER A 880 26.54 -30.57 30.13
CA SER A 880 26.18 -30.94 28.75
C SER A 880 25.64 -29.74 27.96
N LEU A 881 24.74 -28.97 28.57
CA LEU A 881 24.17 -27.76 27.98
C LEU A 881 25.27 -26.72 27.68
N LEU A 882 26.12 -26.41 28.65
CA LEU A 882 27.21 -25.44 28.48
C LEU A 882 28.21 -25.89 27.41
N LYS A 883 28.51 -27.19 27.32
CA LYS A 883 29.38 -27.75 26.29
C LYS A 883 28.81 -27.55 24.89
N ASN A 884 27.52 -27.83 24.69
CA ASN A 884 26.85 -27.61 23.40
C ASN A 884 26.84 -26.13 23.00
N LEU A 885 26.55 -25.23 23.96
CA LEU A 885 26.58 -23.80 23.71
C LEU A 885 28.01 -23.30 23.42
N GLN A 886 29.03 -23.85 24.08
CA GLN A 886 30.43 -23.53 23.82
C GLN A 886 30.83 -23.89 22.38
N LEU A 887 30.40 -25.04 21.86
CA LEU A 887 30.66 -25.41 20.46
C LEU A 887 30.02 -24.44 19.48
N SER A 888 28.79 -24.01 19.74
CA SER A 888 28.07 -23.04 18.91
C SER A 888 28.73 -21.66 18.93
N THR A 889 29.15 -21.18 20.11
CA THR A 889 29.84 -19.89 20.26
C THR A 889 31.21 -19.89 19.58
N ARG A 890 31.95 -21.00 19.62
CA ARG A 890 33.19 -21.18 18.82
C ARG A 890 32.91 -21.08 17.32
N ALA A 891 31.89 -21.79 16.82
CA ALA A 891 31.48 -21.71 15.42
C ALA A 891 31.13 -20.27 14.99
N MET A 892 30.39 -19.53 15.82
CA MET A 892 30.12 -18.11 15.58
C MET A 892 31.37 -17.23 15.57
N HIS A 893 32.36 -17.53 16.41
CA HIS A 893 33.65 -16.81 16.37
C HIS A 893 34.39 -17.08 15.04
N HIS A 894 34.36 -18.31 14.53
CA HIS A 894 34.89 -18.64 13.20
C HIS A 894 34.15 -17.90 12.08
N MET A 895 32.81 -17.80 12.15
CA MET A 895 32.02 -16.99 11.21
C MET A 895 32.41 -15.51 11.24
N CYS A 896 32.67 -14.94 12.42
CA CYS A 896 33.19 -13.58 12.54
C CYS A 896 34.57 -13.44 11.87
N GLY A 897 35.39 -14.47 12.01
CA GLY A 897 36.68 -14.62 11.32
C GLY A 897 36.52 -14.52 9.81
N PHE A 898 35.66 -15.36 9.26
CA PHE A 898 35.32 -15.44 7.84
C PHE A 898 34.73 -14.14 7.30
N SER A 899 33.78 -13.51 8.00
CA SER A 899 33.15 -12.26 7.55
C SER A 899 34.12 -11.09 7.40
N LYS A 900 35.16 -11.03 8.25
CA LYS A 900 36.24 -10.05 8.09
C LYS A 900 37.09 -10.33 6.85
N VAL A 901 37.43 -11.60 6.61
CA VAL A 901 38.26 -12.03 5.48
C VAL A 901 37.53 -11.88 4.14
N SER A 902 36.22 -12.13 4.11
CA SER A 902 35.39 -12.03 2.90
C SER A 902 35.12 -10.59 2.44
N LYS A 903 35.51 -9.57 3.23
CA LYS A 903 35.35 -8.13 2.93
C LYS A 903 33.90 -7.69 2.63
N ASP A 904 32.91 -8.44 3.09
CA ASP A 904 31.51 -8.02 3.02
C ASP A 904 31.21 -7.01 4.14
N VAL A 905 31.01 -5.76 3.76
CA VAL A 905 30.74 -4.64 4.69
C VAL A 905 29.52 -4.94 5.58
N ALA A 906 28.46 -5.54 5.04
CA ALA A 906 27.26 -5.77 5.84
C ALA A 906 27.45 -6.87 6.88
N LEU A 907 28.24 -7.90 6.58
CA LEU A 907 28.58 -8.96 7.54
C LEU A 907 29.59 -8.45 8.58
N THR A 908 30.57 -7.64 8.15
CA THR A 908 31.59 -7.06 9.03
C THR A 908 30.97 -6.20 10.14
N ASN A 909 29.86 -5.51 9.86
CA ASN A 909 29.14 -4.70 10.83
C ASN A 909 28.62 -5.49 12.06
N TYR A 910 28.36 -6.80 11.93
CA TYR A 910 27.92 -7.62 13.07
C TYR A 910 29.07 -8.03 14.00
N VAL A 911 30.29 -8.11 13.47
CA VAL A 911 31.43 -8.75 14.14
C VAL A 911 31.78 -8.16 15.51
N PRO A 912 31.88 -6.82 15.70
CA PRO A 912 32.30 -6.26 16.99
C PRO A 912 31.36 -6.65 18.14
N LEU A 913 30.05 -6.52 17.92
CA LEU A 913 29.06 -6.76 18.97
C LEU A 913 28.86 -8.26 19.23
N VAL A 914 29.00 -9.10 18.20
CA VAL A 914 29.02 -10.57 18.38
C VAL A 914 30.21 -10.97 19.25
N LYS A 915 31.45 -10.56 18.91
CA LYS A 915 32.65 -10.92 19.70
C LYS A 915 32.53 -10.50 21.16
N LYS A 916 32.12 -9.25 21.41
CA LYS A 916 31.87 -8.75 22.78
C LYS A 916 30.90 -9.64 23.54
N THR A 917 29.81 -10.08 22.90
CA THR A 917 28.80 -10.96 23.52
C THR A 917 29.37 -12.35 23.84
N LEU A 918 30.18 -12.91 22.94
CA LEU A 918 30.84 -14.20 23.17
C LEU A 918 31.87 -14.14 24.30
N GLU A 919 32.63 -13.04 24.41
CA GLU A 919 33.56 -12.80 25.51
C GLU A 919 32.82 -12.70 26.85
N MET A 920 31.74 -11.92 26.92
CA MET A 920 30.89 -11.83 28.11
C MET A 920 30.35 -13.20 28.54
N PHE A 921 29.94 -14.04 27.58
CA PHE A 921 29.52 -15.41 27.85
C PHE A 921 30.63 -16.23 28.50
N VAL A 922 31.84 -16.20 27.93
CA VAL A 922 33.01 -16.91 28.47
C VAL A 922 33.32 -16.46 29.90
N TYR A 923 33.36 -15.15 30.16
CA TYR A 923 33.62 -14.63 31.49
C TYR A 923 32.54 -15.05 32.51
N ARG A 924 31.27 -15.02 32.11
CA ARG A 924 30.16 -15.39 32.99
C ARG A 924 30.14 -16.89 33.32
N VAL A 925 30.50 -17.76 32.38
CA VAL A 925 30.65 -19.21 32.63
C VAL A 925 31.84 -19.48 33.56
N LYS A 926 32.98 -18.82 33.35
CA LYS A 926 34.13 -18.92 34.27
C LYS A 926 33.74 -18.52 35.70
N ALA A 927 33.04 -17.39 35.87
CA ALA A 927 32.58 -16.93 37.17
C ALA A 927 31.68 -17.97 37.87
N MET A 928 30.71 -18.53 37.14
CA MET A 928 29.82 -19.59 37.65
C MET A 928 30.60 -20.81 38.17
N LEU A 929 31.55 -21.32 37.38
CA LEU A 929 32.31 -22.52 37.73
C LEU A 929 33.29 -22.27 38.87
N THR A 930 33.82 -21.05 38.97
CA THR A 930 34.66 -20.62 40.11
C THR A 930 33.83 -20.63 41.40
N MET A 931 32.64 -20.03 41.38
CA MET A 931 31.74 -19.99 42.55
C MET A 931 31.30 -21.40 43.00
N ASN A 932 31.29 -22.38 42.11
CA ASN A 932 30.92 -23.76 42.41
C ASN A 932 32.11 -24.72 42.56
N LYS A 933 33.35 -24.20 42.64
CA LYS A 933 34.60 -24.97 42.82
C LYS A 933 34.78 -26.10 41.79
N CYS A 934 34.47 -25.83 40.52
CA CYS A 934 34.50 -26.82 39.45
C CYS A 934 35.07 -26.25 38.14
N LEU A 935 36.08 -25.37 38.25
CA LEU A 935 36.77 -24.77 37.11
C LEU A 935 37.40 -25.83 36.18
N ASP A 936 37.92 -26.92 36.74
CA ASP A 936 38.55 -28.01 35.98
C ASP A 936 37.61 -28.72 35.01
N ALA A 937 36.29 -28.54 35.17
CA ALA A 937 35.28 -29.10 34.27
C ALA A 937 35.12 -28.33 32.95
N PHE A 938 35.75 -27.15 32.80
CA PHE A 938 35.60 -26.28 31.64
C PHE A 938 36.94 -25.80 31.08
N TRP A 939 37.31 -26.35 29.93
CA TRP A 939 38.57 -26.03 29.26
C TRP A 939 38.43 -24.86 28.28
N LEU A 940 39.24 -23.82 28.49
CA LEU A 940 39.32 -22.64 27.64
C LEU A 940 40.60 -22.68 26.77
N GLY A 941 40.53 -23.33 25.62
CA GLY A 941 41.64 -23.36 24.68
C GLY A 941 41.87 -22.03 23.96
N ASN A 942 43.11 -21.81 23.49
CA ASN A 942 43.43 -20.69 22.60
C ASN A 942 42.67 -20.83 21.28
N LEU A 943 41.86 -19.82 20.92
CA LEU A 943 41.17 -19.79 19.64
C LEU A 943 42.14 -19.47 18.51
N LYS A 944 42.46 -20.47 17.69
CA LYS A 944 43.14 -20.27 16.40
C LYS A 944 42.16 -19.76 15.34
N ASN A 945 42.62 -18.88 14.45
CA ASN A 945 41.82 -18.40 13.33
C ASN A 945 41.58 -19.55 12.34
N ARG A 946 40.32 -19.92 12.14
CA ARG A 946 39.90 -20.98 11.22
C ARG A 946 38.78 -20.50 10.31
N ASP A 947 38.72 -21.06 9.10
CA ASP A 947 37.64 -20.81 8.14
C ASP A 947 36.32 -21.52 8.55
N LEU A 948 35.29 -21.44 7.70
CA LEU A 948 33.97 -22.03 8.00
C LEU A 948 34.02 -23.57 8.08
N GLN A 949 35.01 -24.19 7.43
CA GLN A 949 35.23 -25.64 7.39
C GLN A 949 36.16 -26.13 8.52
N GLY A 950 36.83 -25.21 9.21
CA GLY A 950 37.69 -25.50 10.35
C GLY A 950 39.18 -25.57 10.02
N GLU A 951 39.58 -25.19 8.81
CA GLU A 951 40.99 -25.13 8.38
C GLU A 951 41.66 -23.86 8.92
N GLU A 952 42.93 -23.97 9.33
CA GLU A 952 43.67 -22.84 9.93
C GLU A 952 43.95 -21.74 8.88
N MET A 953 43.44 -20.53 9.13
CA MET A 953 43.69 -19.37 8.28
C MET A 953 45.02 -18.70 8.67
N SER A 954 45.86 -18.39 7.68
CA SER A 954 47.12 -17.67 7.90
C SER A 954 46.88 -16.29 8.53
N SER A 955 47.56 -16.04 9.65
CA SER A 955 47.51 -14.79 10.41
C SER A 955 47.97 -13.55 9.62
N GLN A 956 48.66 -13.74 8.48
CA GLN A 956 49.13 -12.66 7.62
C GLN A 956 48.00 -11.97 6.82
N ALA A 957 46.88 -12.64 6.55
CA ALA A 957 45.73 -12.01 5.88
C ALA A 957 44.96 -11.02 6.78
N TYR A 958 45.23 -11.04 8.09
CA TYR A 958 44.58 -10.20 9.10
C TYR A 958 45.33 -8.89 9.40
N ALA A 959 46.63 -8.82 9.10
CA ALA A 959 47.50 -7.71 9.50
C ALA A 959 47.36 -6.46 8.60
N ASP A 960 46.80 -6.60 7.39
CA ASP A 960 46.82 -5.55 6.37
C ASP A 960 45.74 -4.46 6.51
N GLN A 961 44.87 -4.49 7.54
CA GLN A 961 43.70 -3.59 7.60
C GLN A 961 43.31 -3.06 8.99
N THR A 962 44.29 -2.77 9.85
CA THR A 962 44.06 -1.86 11.00
C THR A 962 44.25 -0.42 10.51
N PRO A 963 43.25 0.48 10.57
CA PRO A 963 43.51 1.90 10.41
C PRO A 963 44.39 2.33 11.60
N ALA A 964 45.57 2.85 11.29
CA ALA A 964 46.44 3.48 12.26
C ALA A 964 45.71 4.67 12.89
N ASP A 965 45.47 4.62 14.20
CA ASP A 965 45.47 5.77 15.11
C ASP A 965 45.31 5.30 16.56
N ARG A 966 46.44 5.11 17.25
CA ARG A 966 46.85 5.86 18.45
C ARG A 966 48.03 5.14 19.12
N GLN A 967 49.12 5.88 19.25
CA GLN A 967 50.36 5.54 19.92
C GLN A 967 50.15 5.14 21.39
N SER A 968 50.86 4.09 21.80
CA SER A 968 51.72 4.13 22.99
C SER A 968 52.82 3.10 22.81
N ASP A 969 54.06 3.61 22.72
CA ASP A 969 55.30 2.85 22.80
C ASP A 969 55.34 2.04 24.11
N ASP A 970 55.71 0.75 24.04
CA ASP A 970 57.02 0.31 24.51
C ASP A 970 57.30 -1.13 24.03
N ASP A 971 58.56 -1.37 23.69
CA ASP A 971 59.09 -2.54 23.03
C ASP A 971 59.36 -3.72 24.00
N THR A 972 59.20 -4.93 23.44
CA THR A 972 59.86 -6.22 23.70
C THR A 972 60.66 -6.44 25.00
N ASP A 973 60.36 -7.54 25.71
CA ASP A 973 61.33 -8.66 25.78
C ASP A 973 60.75 -10.00 26.31
N ASN A 974 61.45 -11.06 25.90
CA ASN A 974 61.15 -12.49 26.01
C ASN A 974 61.09 -13.07 27.44
N ASP A 975 60.18 -14.04 27.57
CA ASP A 975 60.28 -15.35 28.23
C ASP A 975 61.55 -15.67 29.05
N ALA A 976 61.40 -15.81 30.37
CA ALA A 976 62.13 -16.77 31.22
C ALA A 976 61.46 -16.90 32.60
N SER A 977 61.06 -18.13 32.92
CA SER A 977 61.06 -18.80 34.24
C SER A 977 61.30 -17.96 35.50
N GLU A 978 60.39 -18.02 36.48
CA GLU A 978 60.59 -18.71 37.77
C GLU A 978 59.36 -18.53 38.68
N LEU A 979 58.98 -19.62 39.34
CA LEU A 979 58.03 -19.68 40.44
C LEU A 979 58.55 -18.84 41.63
N PRO A 980 57.67 -18.43 42.55
CA PRO A 980 58.01 -18.71 43.94
C PRO A 980 56.92 -19.52 44.63
N ASP A 981 57.42 -20.49 45.38
CA ASP A 981 56.73 -21.33 46.34
C ASP A 981 56.08 -20.54 47.48
N ASP A 982 55.14 -21.24 48.12
CA ASP A 982 54.48 -20.97 49.39
C ASP A 982 55.40 -20.40 50.49
N ASP A 983 54.84 -19.51 51.31
CA ASP A 983 54.95 -19.67 52.75
C ASP A 983 53.64 -19.24 53.43
N ASP A 984 53.23 -20.14 54.31
CA ASP A 984 52.00 -20.22 55.09
C ASP A 984 51.99 -19.26 56.28
N ASP A 985 50.89 -19.37 57.03
CA ASP A 985 50.61 -18.87 58.38
C ASP A 985 49.84 -17.54 58.48
N SER A 986 48.52 -17.59 58.70
CA SER A 986 47.84 -17.91 59.97
C SER A 986 48.18 -16.82 61.02
N ASP A 987 47.22 -16.09 61.58
CA ASP A 987 46.10 -16.61 62.35
C ASP A 987 45.16 -15.45 62.73
N THR A 988 43.85 -15.75 62.77
CA THR A 988 42.82 -15.36 63.77
C THR A 988 42.69 -13.90 64.28
N THR A 989 41.56 -13.33 64.69
CA THR A 989 40.10 -13.58 64.77
C THR A 989 39.51 -12.28 65.37
N ASN A 990 38.17 -12.18 65.35
CA ASN A 990 37.31 -11.35 66.21
C ASN A 990 37.10 -9.89 65.79
N LEU A 991 35.90 -9.52 65.31
CA LEU A 991 34.58 -9.39 65.98
C LEU A 991 34.41 -8.06 66.72
N GLU A 992 33.33 -7.36 66.31
CA GLU A 992 32.54 -6.41 67.09
C GLU A 992 33.26 -5.07 67.39
N ASP A 993 32.64 -3.89 67.42
CA ASP A 993 31.24 -3.55 67.58
C ASP A 993 30.95 -2.07 67.20
N GLU A 994 29.68 -1.72 67.27
CA GLU A 994 28.97 -0.47 66.98
C GLU A 994 29.50 0.87 67.55
N SER A 995 29.01 1.95 66.93
CA SER A 995 28.34 3.14 67.54
C SER A 995 28.90 4.48 66.99
N VAL A 996 28.14 5.23 66.18
CA VAL A 996 27.00 6.15 66.46
C VAL A 996 27.45 7.62 66.55
N ASP A 997 26.64 8.45 65.89
CA ASP A 997 26.42 9.89 66.00
C ASP A 997 27.40 10.90 65.41
N GLY A 998 26.81 11.86 64.68
CA GLY A 998 27.39 13.20 64.60
C GLY A 998 26.97 14.11 63.46
N ASN A 999 25.67 14.36 63.32
CA ASN A 999 25.08 15.68 63.04
C ASN A 999 25.35 16.44 61.71
N ASP A 1000 24.22 16.88 61.11
CA ASP A 1000 23.90 18.26 60.67
C ASP A 1000 24.97 19.07 59.90
N SER A 1001 24.70 19.79 58.81
CA SER A 1001 23.47 20.30 58.19
C SER A 1001 23.89 21.35 57.13
N VAL A 1002 22.93 21.75 56.29
CA VAL A 1002 22.83 23.05 55.57
C VAL A 1002 23.51 23.18 54.20
N ASP A 1003 22.62 23.16 53.19
CA ASP A 1003 22.37 24.13 52.10
C ASP A 1003 23.52 24.81 51.35
N GLY A 1004 23.32 24.91 50.03
CA GLY A 1004 23.98 25.95 49.24
C GLY A 1004 23.97 25.70 47.74
N GLU A 1005 23.01 26.33 47.07
CA GLU A 1005 22.79 26.40 45.63
C GLU A 1005 24.00 26.84 44.78
N SER A 1006 23.91 26.51 43.48
CA SER A 1006 24.05 27.44 42.33
C SER A 1006 25.08 27.06 41.25
N TYR A 1007 24.53 26.85 40.04
CA TYR A 1007 24.99 27.26 38.70
C TYR A 1007 26.49 27.42 38.39
N SER A 1008 26.98 26.72 37.34
CA SER A 1008 27.43 27.37 36.09
C SER A 1008 27.82 26.37 34.98
N GLU A 1009 27.22 26.63 33.81
CA GLU A 1009 27.58 26.42 32.40
C GLU A 1009 28.93 25.82 31.93
N SER A 1010 28.83 25.27 30.71
CA SER A 1010 29.83 25.11 29.62
C SER A 1010 30.76 23.88 29.73
N TYR A 1011 30.84 22.94 28.78
CA TYR A 1011 30.60 22.93 27.32
C TYR A 1011 29.97 21.61 26.85
#